data_AF-A0A0C2YL51-F1
#
_entry.id   AF-A0A0C2YL51-F1
#
_cell.length_a   1.000
_cell.length_b   1.000
_cell.length_c   1.000
_cell.angle_alpha   90.00
_cell.angle_beta   90.00
_cell.angle_gamma   90.00
#
_symmetry.space_group_name_H-M   'P 1'
#
loop_
_entity.id
_entity.type
_entity.pdbx_description
1 polymer ?
#
loop_
_entity_poly.entity_id
_entity_poly.type
_entity_poly.pdbx_seq_one_letter_code
_entity_poly.pdbx_strand_id
1 'polypeptide(L)'
;MAINKVRKLNGLVEGEILLFQVDVPICSNFNVLDLKRLAWEDRKGGLLGDYGVENLVLLKVNTTVELKPFRTLSERVPRLDADAFEPLDDASAKVSSIFPLEKISDVFLDFVVRFVPESLLRMLTGLHEQISLLPDNPTYYSNPAHVIELPFPSINEIPERFTVSPNSSISFMGRACFDTIWQGFLAVKETPWCRQSLYLYGSKGYGKTHLLLALACLLVRHGHHVVYLPDCRAMLHAPVTYIRNALLFALADPASSMYRARIYHCETLQALARVCNELRYALGGPTLCFVVDEIDIFKPEPGDSRDELKFKYDVRSGLAEIAYGHFEIGSSMANYQSSMRMPDMEHQNIPLLGGLTTEEMSFWWKHHAPLFTKFTVADKQRIEDLTGCLPVLLETFVAHPGDPLAALEPGIWDEPPLSTVIYETMDFAQETLRSNLNNEWWVCLFSPGHVSMPTPFAPHSFNDTFVPAMNACLTPPGGYISNPNIIDHRYFYVDDKHRGHYTCGLAREAIIQFFRLCGEDNSLWLNSQTMKSCRNNPSALGFTVEHLVISKIAERGLHSDDFNTPPAEIVAFASGSTSLSKDRAWGYYVPLKFNRKVVDVVFASIDQEQRTARVVGIQITVSKQLKDAEAAFFAELDRWLCELGGFKVETSFVWIYEGNRDRAEIEVALIEEGEGSTL
;
A
#
# COMPACT_ATOMS: atom_id res chain seq x y z
N MET A 1 -26.89 31.55 -39.12
CA MET A 1 -27.66 32.79 -39.45
C MET A 1 -29.18 32.67 -39.26
N ALA A 2 -29.72 31.72 -38.46
CA ALA A 2 -31.17 31.57 -38.25
C ALA A 2 -31.56 31.25 -36.79
N ILE A 3 -30.99 31.96 -35.80
CA ILE A 3 -31.44 31.93 -34.40
C ILE A 3 -31.65 33.38 -33.95
N ASN A 4 -32.57 34.11 -34.57
CA ASN A 4 -32.87 35.51 -34.16
C ASN A 4 -34.29 35.72 -33.65
N LYS A 5 -35.06 34.65 -33.40
CA LYS A 5 -36.41 34.75 -32.82
C LYS A 5 -36.75 33.56 -31.93
N VAL A 6 -36.10 33.46 -30.77
CA VAL A 6 -36.68 32.74 -29.63
C VAL A 6 -37.82 33.59 -29.10
N ARG A 7 -39.08 33.17 -29.28
CA ARG A 7 -40.26 33.97 -28.91
C ARG A 7 -40.59 33.88 -27.42
N LYS A 8 -40.29 32.75 -26.79
CA LYS A 8 -40.56 32.50 -25.38
C LYS A 8 -39.66 31.36 -24.90
N LEU A 9 -39.00 31.58 -23.77
CA LEU A 9 -38.28 30.57 -23.00
C LEU A 9 -39.13 30.33 -21.75
N ASN A 10 -39.82 29.20 -21.69
CA ASN A 10 -40.46 28.76 -20.44
C ASN A 10 -39.48 27.80 -19.76
N GLY A 11 -38.94 28.22 -18.62
CA GLY A 11 -38.03 27.41 -17.81
C GLY A 11 -38.79 26.74 -16.67
N LEU A 12 -38.63 25.44 -16.49
CA LEU A 12 -39.01 24.73 -15.27
C LEU A 12 -37.74 24.26 -14.56
N VAL A 13 -37.60 24.62 -13.28
CA VAL A 13 -36.52 24.10 -12.42
C VAL A 13 -37.12 22.98 -11.58
N GLU A 14 -36.61 21.76 -11.76
CA GLU A 14 -36.99 20.61 -10.93
C GLU A 14 -35.71 19.96 -10.37
N GLY A 15 -35.41 20.25 -9.10
CA GLY A 15 -34.17 19.83 -8.47
C GLY A 15 -32.93 20.45 -9.13
N GLU A 16 -32.02 19.61 -9.64
CA GLU A 16 -30.78 19.99 -10.33
C GLU A 16 -30.94 20.11 -11.87
N ILE A 17 -32.17 19.97 -12.37
CA ILE A 17 -32.49 19.99 -13.80
C ILE A 17 -33.23 21.28 -14.13
N LEU A 18 -32.77 21.96 -15.17
CA LEU A 18 -33.45 23.12 -15.72
C LEU A 18 -33.91 22.78 -17.14
N LEU A 19 -35.22 22.66 -17.28
CA LEU A 19 -35.90 22.33 -18.53
C LEU A 19 -36.27 23.63 -19.22
N PHE A 20 -35.82 23.82 -20.46
CA PHE A 20 -36.30 24.91 -21.29
C PHE A 20 -37.21 24.37 -22.39
N GLN A 21 -38.40 24.95 -22.50
CA GLN A 21 -39.22 24.83 -23.69
C GLN A 21 -38.91 26.02 -24.59
N VAL A 22 -38.37 25.75 -25.78
CA VAL A 22 -38.06 26.77 -26.78
C VAL A 22 -39.04 26.64 -27.94
N ASP A 23 -39.92 27.63 -28.09
CA ASP A 23 -40.77 27.74 -29.26
C ASP A 23 -39.94 28.24 -30.45
N VAL A 24 -39.55 27.34 -31.34
CA VAL A 24 -38.89 27.70 -32.59
C VAL A 24 -39.96 27.87 -33.68
N PRO A 25 -40.21 29.10 -34.17
CA PRO A 25 -41.12 29.26 -35.30
C PRO A 25 -40.51 28.57 -36.52
N ILE A 26 -41.21 27.56 -37.05
CA ILE A 26 -40.86 26.94 -38.32
C ILE A 26 -41.09 27.98 -39.42
N CYS A 27 -40.06 28.75 -39.76
CA CYS A 27 -40.04 29.49 -41.02
C CYS A 27 -40.01 28.45 -42.14
N SER A 28 -40.90 28.61 -43.12
CA SER A 28 -41.32 27.62 -44.13
C SER A 28 -40.24 27.11 -45.11
N ASN A 29 -38.95 27.25 -44.80
CA ASN A 29 -37.83 26.78 -45.61
C ASN A 29 -36.80 25.95 -44.82
N PHE A 30 -37.09 25.51 -43.59
CA PHE A 30 -36.23 24.53 -42.91
C PHE A 30 -36.43 23.14 -43.53
N ASN A 31 -35.39 22.63 -44.19
CA ASN A 31 -35.35 21.24 -44.63
C ASN A 31 -35.07 20.35 -43.42
N VAL A 32 -35.97 19.42 -43.11
CA VAL A 32 -35.85 18.46 -41.99
C VAL A 32 -34.56 17.61 -42.10
N LEU A 33 -33.96 17.51 -43.30
CA LEU A 33 -32.63 16.91 -43.51
C LEU A 33 -31.47 17.64 -42.81
N ASP A 34 -31.57 18.95 -42.55
CA ASP A 34 -30.50 19.73 -41.93
C ASP A 34 -30.44 19.52 -40.40
N LEU A 35 -31.57 19.19 -39.76
CA LEU A 35 -31.64 18.86 -38.33
C LEU A 35 -31.15 17.43 -38.03
N LYS A 36 -31.43 16.47 -38.92
CA LYS A 36 -30.93 15.09 -38.78
C LYS A 36 -29.42 14.96 -38.96
N ARG A 37 -28.76 15.92 -39.63
CA ARG A 37 -27.30 15.94 -39.79
C ARG A 37 -26.55 16.33 -38.52
N LEU A 38 -27.21 16.95 -37.54
CA LEU A 38 -26.63 17.32 -36.24
C LEU A 38 -26.78 16.23 -35.18
N ALA A 39 -27.56 15.19 -35.44
CA ALA A 39 -27.93 14.18 -34.45
C ALA A 39 -27.95 12.77 -35.04
N TRP A 40 -26.83 12.27 -35.60
CA TRP A 40 -26.57 10.82 -35.68
C TRP A 40 -25.15 10.48 -36.17
N GLU A 41 -24.33 9.80 -35.36
CA GLU A 41 -23.36 8.81 -35.83
C GLU A 41 -23.47 7.49 -35.03
N ASP A 42 -23.80 6.45 -35.80
CA ASP A 42 -23.70 5.00 -35.65
C ASP A 42 -24.20 4.23 -34.40
N ARG A 43 -25.24 3.41 -34.61
CA ARG A 43 -25.47 2.14 -33.90
C ARG A 43 -25.59 1.03 -34.93
N LYS A 44 -24.61 0.12 -34.95
CA LYS A 44 -24.81 -1.27 -35.39
C LYS A 44 -25.08 -2.15 -34.16
N GLY A 45 -26.31 -2.68 -34.12
CA GLY A 45 -26.61 -3.98 -33.54
C GLY A 45 -27.15 -3.98 -32.10
N GLY A 46 -28.37 -4.50 -31.94
CA GLY A 46 -28.82 -5.13 -30.71
C GLY A 46 -30.03 -4.49 -30.03
N LEU A 47 -31.15 -5.19 -30.10
CA LEU A 47 -32.47 -4.97 -29.48
C LEU A 47 -32.45 -4.57 -27.98
N LEU A 48 -33.36 -3.65 -27.65
CA LEU A 48 -33.96 -3.22 -26.36
C LEU A 48 -33.94 -1.68 -26.34
N GLY A 49 -35.01 -0.92 -26.18
CA GLY A 49 -36.33 -1.10 -25.58
C GLY A 49 -36.70 0.31 -25.09
N ASP A 50 -37.90 0.77 -25.39
CA ASP A 50 -38.45 2.13 -25.23
C ASP A 50 -37.80 3.02 -24.15
N TYR A 51 -37.07 4.06 -24.56
CA TYR A 51 -37.12 5.43 -24.04
C TYR A 51 -36.43 6.35 -25.06
N GLY A 52 -37.22 7.19 -25.73
CA GLY A 52 -36.76 8.13 -26.75
C GLY A 52 -36.09 9.34 -26.11
N VAL A 53 -34.80 9.52 -26.37
CA VAL A 53 -34.10 10.80 -26.23
C VAL A 53 -33.42 11.08 -27.56
N GLU A 54 -34.23 11.41 -28.56
CA GLU A 54 -33.76 12.03 -29.80
C GLU A 54 -33.84 13.54 -29.58
N ASN A 55 -32.73 14.25 -29.84
CA ASN A 55 -32.53 15.71 -29.73
C ASN A 55 -31.90 16.21 -28.41
N LEU A 56 -30.57 16.22 -28.35
CA LEU A 56 -29.81 16.99 -27.36
C LEU A 56 -28.93 17.99 -28.11
N VAL A 57 -29.09 19.30 -27.86
CA VAL A 57 -28.19 20.35 -28.36
C VAL A 57 -27.66 21.13 -27.16
N LEU A 58 -26.33 21.16 -26.99
CA LEU A 58 -25.65 21.91 -25.93
C LEU A 58 -25.29 23.32 -26.42
N LEU A 59 -25.68 24.36 -25.67
CA LEU A 59 -25.25 25.73 -25.89
C LEU A 59 -24.40 26.20 -24.71
N LYS A 60 -23.28 26.89 -25.00
CA LYS A 60 -22.43 27.55 -24.01
C LYS A 60 -23.06 28.87 -23.60
N VAL A 61 -23.45 29.00 -22.32
CA VAL A 61 -23.96 30.27 -21.77
C VAL A 61 -22.77 31.04 -21.20
N ASN A 62 -22.39 32.15 -21.85
CA ASN A 62 -21.19 32.94 -21.49
C ASN A 62 -21.42 33.97 -20.37
N THR A 63 -22.53 33.90 -19.63
CA THR A 63 -22.86 34.89 -18.59
C THR A 63 -23.25 34.20 -17.28
N THR A 64 -22.71 34.68 -16.16
CA THR A 64 -23.09 34.24 -14.81
C THR A 64 -24.55 34.63 -14.56
N VAL A 65 -25.45 33.65 -14.46
CA VAL A 65 -26.85 33.90 -14.10
C VAL A 65 -27.02 33.70 -12.59
N GLU A 66 -27.10 34.78 -11.83
CA GLU A 66 -27.51 34.72 -10.41
C GLU A 66 -28.99 34.34 -10.32
N LEU A 67 -29.29 33.10 -9.95
CA LEU A 67 -30.65 32.67 -9.61
C LEU A 67 -30.84 32.74 -8.09
N LYS A 68 -31.50 33.80 -7.61
CA LYS A 68 -31.97 33.88 -6.22
C LYS A 68 -33.25 33.05 -6.06
N PRO A 69 -33.42 32.29 -4.97
CA PRO A 69 -34.60 31.45 -4.78
C PRO A 69 -35.82 32.34 -4.48
N PHE A 70 -36.83 32.32 -5.35
CA PHE A 70 -38.12 32.95 -5.13
C PHE A 70 -39.24 31.90 -5.06
N ARG A 71 -40.18 32.10 -4.13
CA ARG A 71 -41.21 31.11 -3.76
C ARG A 71 -42.44 31.06 -4.69
N THR A 72 -42.49 31.84 -5.77
CA THR A 72 -43.62 31.82 -6.71
C THR A 72 -43.18 32.17 -8.13
N LEU A 73 -43.44 31.24 -9.06
CA LEU A 73 -43.13 31.29 -10.50
C LEU A 73 -43.82 32.43 -11.28
N SER A 74 -44.71 33.19 -10.64
CA SER A 74 -45.46 34.29 -11.28
C SER A 74 -44.71 35.62 -11.32
N GLU A 75 -43.56 35.76 -10.66
CA GLU A 75 -42.83 37.03 -10.62
C GLU A 75 -41.36 36.90 -11.06
N ARG A 76 -41.18 37.19 -12.36
CA ARG A 76 -39.96 37.71 -13.03
C ARG A 76 -38.73 36.79 -13.12
N VAL A 77 -38.64 36.10 -14.26
CA VAL A 77 -37.36 35.74 -14.90
C VAL A 77 -36.75 37.02 -15.49
N PRO A 78 -35.46 37.36 -15.26
CA PRO A 78 -34.81 38.43 -16.01
C PRO A 78 -34.76 38.02 -17.48
N ARG A 79 -35.17 38.91 -18.39
CA ARG A 79 -34.98 38.70 -19.83
C ARG A 79 -33.47 38.52 -20.07
N LEU A 80 -33.04 37.30 -20.40
CA LEU A 80 -31.72 37.06 -20.96
C LEU A 80 -31.71 37.62 -22.38
N ASP A 81 -30.73 38.48 -22.67
CA ASP A 81 -30.59 39.11 -23.98
C ASP A 81 -30.16 38.07 -25.02
N ALA A 82 -30.70 38.17 -26.23
CA ALA A 82 -30.48 37.18 -27.29
C ALA A 82 -29.01 37.13 -27.76
N ASP A 83 -28.22 38.16 -27.44
CA ASP A 83 -26.81 38.30 -27.80
C ASP A 83 -25.87 37.47 -26.91
N ALA A 84 -26.39 36.73 -25.92
CA ALA A 84 -25.60 35.88 -25.02
C ALA A 84 -25.14 34.53 -25.63
N PHE A 85 -25.44 34.28 -26.91
CA PHE A 85 -25.22 33.00 -27.58
C PHE A 85 -24.45 33.17 -28.90
N GLU A 86 -23.29 32.51 -29.06
CA GLU A 86 -22.58 32.42 -30.35
C GLU A 86 -22.65 30.99 -30.92
N PRO A 87 -22.88 30.81 -32.23
CA PRO A 87 -22.79 29.51 -32.91
C PRO A 87 -21.34 29.17 -33.30
N LEU A 88 -20.97 27.89 -33.23
CA LEU A 88 -19.71 27.37 -33.80
C LEU A 88 -19.85 27.18 -35.32
N ASP A 89 -18.95 27.79 -36.09
CA ASP A 89 -18.81 27.59 -37.53
C ASP A 89 -18.05 26.28 -37.81
N ASP A 90 -18.65 25.36 -38.55
CA ASP A 90 -18.17 24.81 -39.82
C ASP A 90 -19.02 23.59 -40.26
N ALA A 91 -19.46 23.57 -41.53
CA ALA A 91 -19.75 22.36 -42.32
C ALA A 91 -20.44 22.74 -43.64
N SER A 92 -19.64 22.92 -44.69
CA SER A 92 -20.14 22.92 -46.07
C SER A 92 -20.10 21.49 -46.67
N ALA A 93 -21.18 21.10 -47.38
CA ALA A 93 -21.22 20.32 -48.64
C ALA A 93 -22.37 19.27 -48.77
N LYS A 94 -23.23 19.54 -49.77
CA LYS A 94 -23.89 18.72 -50.84
C LYS A 94 -24.27 17.23 -50.60
N VAL A 95 -25.55 16.85 -50.82
CA VAL A 95 -26.22 16.30 -52.05
C VAL A 95 -27.66 15.82 -51.71
N SER A 96 -28.49 15.73 -52.74
CA SER A 96 -29.94 15.80 -52.96
C SER A 96 -30.88 14.61 -52.63
N SER A 97 -32.16 14.98 -52.43
CA SER A 97 -33.45 14.35 -52.83
C SER A 97 -33.78 12.93 -52.30
N ILE A 98 -34.99 12.57 -51.85
CA ILE A 98 -36.32 12.60 -52.51
C ILE A 98 -37.43 12.44 -51.42
N PHE A 99 -38.64 12.97 -51.69
CA PHE A 99 -40.01 12.69 -51.18
C PHE A 99 -40.77 13.89 -50.56
N PRO A 100 -42.09 13.99 -50.79
CA PRO A 100 -42.84 15.25 -50.67
C PRO A 100 -43.29 15.55 -49.23
N LEU A 101 -43.27 16.85 -48.92
CA LEU A 101 -43.74 17.45 -47.67
C LEU A 101 -45.25 17.30 -47.49
N GLU A 102 -45.69 16.76 -46.34
CA GLU A 102 -46.93 17.19 -45.70
C GLU A 102 -46.71 17.52 -44.22
N LYS A 103 -46.94 18.80 -43.92
CA LYS A 103 -47.22 19.46 -42.63
C LYS A 103 -46.73 18.76 -41.35
N ILE A 104 -45.55 19.18 -40.89
CA ILE A 104 -45.18 19.12 -39.48
C ILE A 104 -45.40 20.52 -38.92
N SER A 105 -46.51 20.74 -38.22
CA SER A 105 -46.69 21.91 -37.36
C SER A 105 -46.15 21.57 -35.97
N ASP A 106 -45.17 22.36 -35.54
CA ASP A 106 -44.56 22.43 -34.22
C ASP A 106 -43.63 21.25 -33.85
N VAL A 107 -42.31 21.49 -34.00
CA VAL A 107 -41.26 20.64 -33.44
C VAL A 107 -40.85 21.25 -32.10
N PHE A 108 -41.16 20.54 -31.01
CA PHE A 108 -40.67 20.89 -29.68
C PHE A 108 -39.26 20.31 -29.50
N LEU A 109 -38.32 21.16 -29.09
CA LEU A 109 -36.97 20.76 -28.68
C LEU A 109 -36.88 20.93 -27.16
N ASP A 110 -36.79 19.82 -26.45
CA ASP A 110 -36.56 19.82 -25.01
C ASP A 110 -35.07 19.96 -24.73
N PHE A 111 -34.68 20.99 -23.97
CA PHE A 111 -33.31 21.17 -23.52
C PHE A 111 -33.20 20.79 -22.04
N VAL A 112 -32.34 19.81 -21.76
CA VAL A 112 -32.00 19.42 -20.38
C VAL A 112 -30.66 20.05 -20.01
N VAL A 113 -30.69 21.10 -19.18
CA VAL A 113 -29.47 21.65 -18.59
C VAL A 113 -29.24 21.00 -17.23
N ARG A 114 -28.07 20.38 -17.12
CA ARG A 114 -27.60 19.60 -15.98
C ARG A 114 -26.60 20.44 -15.18
N PHE A 115 -26.85 20.65 -13.90
CA PHE A 115 -26.00 21.47 -13.04
C PHE A 115 -25.25 20.63 -12.02
N VAL A 116 -24.04 21.07 -11.69
CA VAL A 116 -23.28 20.57 -10.54
C VAL A 116 -23.67 21.43 -9.33
N PRO A 117 -23.92 20.86 -8.15
CA PRO A 117 -24.24 21.64 -6.96
C PRO A 117 -23.19 22.70 -6.63
N GLU A 118 -23.63 23.91 -6.32
CA GLU A 118 -22.75 25.03 -5.98
C GLU A 118 -21.87 24.76 -4.74
N SER A 119 -22.38 24.00 -3.77
CA SER A 119 -21.60 23.54 -2.60
C SER A 119 -20.42 22.66 -3.01
N LEU A 120 -20.63 21.78 -3.99
CA LEU A 120 -19.59 20.91 -4.52
C LEU A 120 -18.55 21.73 -5.31
N LEU A 121 -18.99 22.68 -6.13
CA LEU A 121 -18.08 23.58 -6.85
C LEU A 121 -17.18 24.39 -5.92
N ARG A 122 -17.73 24.92 -4.83
CA ARG A 122 -16.96 25.63 -3.80
C ARG A 122 -15.95 24.72 -3.10
N MET A 123 -16.31 23.49 -2.79
CA MET A 123 -15.40 22.51 -2.20
C MET A 123 -14.23 22.19 -3.15
N LEU A 124 -14.52 21.91 -4.42
CA LEU A 124 -13.52 21.63 -5.45
C LEU A 124 -12.56 22.79 -5.66
N THR A 125 -13.10 24.01 -5.76
CA THR A 125 -12.28 25.23 -5.95
C THR A 125 -11.41 25.49 -4.73
N GLY A 126 -11.95 25.35 -3.52
CA GLY A 126 -11.19 25.52 -2.29
C GLY A 126 -10.01 24.53 -2.15
N LEU A 127 -10.17 23.29 -2.59
CA LEU A 127 -9.07 22.31 -2.61
C LEU A 127 -7.98 22.70 -3.61
N HIS A 128 -8.34 23.17 -4.81
CA HIS A 128 -7.37 23.67 -5.79
C HIS A 128 -6.62 24.91 -5.28
N GLU A 129 -7.32 25.81 -4.59
CA GLU A 129 -6.70 26.98 -3.94
C GLU A 129 -5.69 26.55 -2.87
N GLN A 130 -6.03 25.58 -2.02
CA GLN A 130 -5.08 25.03 -1.03
C GLN A 130 -3.84 24.43 -1.70
N ILE A 131 -4.02 23.65 -2.77
CA ILE A 131 -2.90 23.07 -3.52
C ILE A 131 -2.05 24.16 -4.16
N SER A 132 -2.64 25.26 -4.64
CA SER A 132 -1.92 26.37 -5.27
C SER A 132 -0.93 27.08 -4.32
N LEU A 133 -1.13 26.95 -3.01
CA LEU A 133 -0.25 27.50 -1.98
C LEU A 133 0.96 26.60 -1.66
N LEU A 134 0.98 25.37 -2.17
CA LEU A 134 2.11 24.47 -1.96
C LEU A 134 3.36 24.93 -2.72
N PRO A 135 4.56 24.53 -2.25
CA PRO A 135 5.81 24.74 -2.97
C PRO A 135 5.73 24.18 -4.40
N ASP A 136 6.21 24.94 -5.38
CA ASP A 136 6.24 24.52 -6.78
C ASP A 136 7.53 23.76 -7.15
N ASN A 137 8.59 23.93 -6.38
CA ASN A 137 9.88 23.32 -6.64
C ASN A 137 9.92 21.84 -6.15
N PRO A 138 10.11 20.85 -7.04
CA PRO A 138 10.20 19.43 -6.67
C PRO A 138 11.30 19.14 -5.65
N THR A 139 12.40 19.92 -5.62
CA THR A 139 13.49 19.69 -4.65
C THR A 139 13.04 19.90 -3.20
N TYR A 140 11.95 20.67 -2.98
CA TYR A 140 11.37 20.85 -1.65
C TYR A 140 10.75 19.55 -1.12
N TYR A 141 10.10 18.78 -2.00
CA TYR A 141 9.51 17.47 -1.71
C TYR A 141 10.57 16.37 -1.58
N SER A 142 11.75 16.59 -2.16
CA SER A 142 12.87 15.65 -2.07
C SER A 142 13.74 15.83 -0.83
N ASN A 143 13.57 16.94 -0.09
CA ASN A 143 14.43 17.28 1.03
C ASN A 143 13.80 16.87 2.38
N PRO A 144 14.39 15.90 3.12
CA PRO A 144 13.83 15.44 4.39
C PRO A 144 13.85 16.48 5.51
N ALA A 145 14.58 17.59 5.35
CA ALA A 145 14.49 18.72 6.28
C ALA A 145 13.13 19.43 6.25
N HIS A 146 12.33 19.23 5.20
CA HIS A 146 11.03 19.87 5.04
C HIS A 146 9.89 18.92 5.40
N VAL A 147 8.89 19.47 6.08
CA VAL A 147 7.60 18.84 6.34
C VAL A 147 6.54 19.68 5.64
N ILE A 148 5.69 19.04 4.87
CA ILE A 148 4.69 19.66 4.00
C ILE A 148 3.32 19.16 4.44
N GLU A 149 2.38 20.07 4.65
CA GLU A 149 0.99 19.73 4.90
C GLU A 149 0.25 19.62 3.56
N LEU A 150 -0.03 18.39 3.15
CA LEU A 150 -0.66 18.08 1.87
C LEU A 150 -2.18 18.03 2.02
N PRO A 151 -2.94 18.83 1.25
CA PRO A 151 -4.37 18.61 1.11
C PRO A 151 -4.63 17.31 0.32
N PHE A 152 -5.82 16.73 0.47
CA PHE A 152 -6.20 15.53 -0.26
C PHE A 152 -6.79 15.91 -1.63
N PRO A 153 -6.17 15.54 -2.78
CA PRO A 153 -6.56 15.98 -4.12
C PRO A 153 -7.74 15.14 -4.66
N SER A 154 -8.80 15.01 -3.87
CA SER A 154 -10.04 14.32 -4.22
C SER A 154 -11.14 14.66 -3.22
N ILE A 155 -12.40 14.47 -3.60
CA ILE A 155 -13.57 14.54 -2.70
C ILE A 155 -14.04 13.16 -2.22
N ASN A 156 -13.30 12.11 -2.58
CA ASN A 156 -13.50 10.79 -1.99
C ASN A 156 -13.12 10.79 -0.52
N GLU A 157 -13.59 9.78 0.21
CA GLU A 157 -13.17 9.54 1.58
C GLU A 157 -11.64 9.34 1.63
N ILE A 158 -11.01 9.96 2.62
CA ILE A 158 -9.57 9.83 2.85
C ILE A 158 -9.33 8.44 3.44
N PRO A 159 -8.48 7.60 2.83
CA PRO A 159 -8.20 6.27 3.35
C PRO A 159 -7.66 6.28 4.78
N GLU A 160 -8.07 5.29 5.59
CA GLU A 160 -7.68 5.16 7.01
C GLU A 160 -6.16 5.12 7.24
N ARG A 161 -5.39 4.74 6.23
CA ARG A 161 -3.92 4.69 6.29
C ARG A 161 -3.24 6.06 6.29
N PHE A 162 -3.99 7.15 6.15
CA PHE A 162 -3.48 8.50 6.32
C PHE A 162 -3.80 9.03 7.71
N THR A 163 -2.78 9.54 8.40
CA THR A 163 -2.97 10.34 9.60
C THR A 163 -3.39 11.75 9.20
N VAL A 164 -4.67 12.06 9.35
CA VAL A 164 -5.25 13.36 8.99
C VAL A 164 -5.18 14.31 10.18
N SER A 165 -4.59 15.48 9.96
CA SER A 165 -4.50 16.53 10.96
C SER A 165 -5.84 17.29 11.11
N PRO A 166 -6.07 18.06 12.19
CA PRO A 166 -7.36 18.73 12.44
C PRO A 166 -7.84 19.68 11.33
N ASN A 167 -6.94 20.15 10.48
CA ASN A 167 -7.24 21.01 9.31
C ASN A 167 -7.53 20.20 8.02
N SER A 168 -7.66 18.87 8.11
CA SER A 168 -7.80 17.95 6.98
C SER A 168 -6.59 17.84 6.04
N SER A 169 -5.40 18.23 6.50
CA SER A 169 -4.13 17.98 5.79
C SER A 169 -3.43 16.71 6.29
N ILE A 170 -2.55 16.20 5.44
CA ILE A 170 -1.72 15.02 5.69
C ILE A 170 -0.26 15.49 5.71
N SER A 171 0.43 15.22 6.81
CA SER A 171 1.83 15.63 6.94
C SER A 171 2.75 14.74 6.11
N PHE A 172 3.65 15.34 5.35
CA PHE A 172 4.61 14.65 4.49
C PHE A 172 6.01 15.20 4.70
N MET A 173 6.89 14.38 5.25
CA MET A 173 8.33 14.66 5.28
C MET A 173 8.91 14.43 3.89
N GLY A 174 9.70 15.37 3.38
CA GLY A 174 10.36 15.21 2.09
C GLY A 174 11.21 13.93 2.02
N ARG A 175 11.31 13.35 0.83
CA ARG A 175 11.96 12.04 0.61
C ARG A 175 12.94 12.13 -0.55
N ALA A 176 14.19 11.74 -0.35
CA ALA A 176 15.22 11.86 -1.39
C ALA A 176 14.83 11.14 -2.69
N CYS A 177 14.12 10.00 -2.58
CA CYS A 177 13.63 9.26 -3.74
C CYS A 177 12.53 9.98 -4.54
N PHE A 178 11.94 11.05 -4.02
CA PHE A 178 10.93 11.84 -4.72
C PHE A 178 11.49 12.52 -5.98
N ASP A 179 12.79 12.90 -5.99
CA ASP A 179 13.43 13.46 -7.18
C ASP A 179 13.42 12.43 -8.32
N THR A 180 13.78 11.18 -8.05
CA THR A 180 13.72 10.09 -9.03
C THR A 180 12.30 9.89 -9.58
N ILE A 181 11.28 10.00 -8.73
CA ILE A 181 9.87 9.90 -9.13
C ILE A 181 9.49 11.06 -10.06
N TRP A 182 9.88 12.28 -9.70
CA TRP A 182 9.62 13.47 -10.50
C TRP A 182 10.32 13.41 -11.86
N GLN A 183 11.61 13.06 -11.90
CA GLN A 183 12.35 12.87 -13.15
C GLN A 183 11.74 11.77 -14.01
N GLY A 184 11.25 10.68 -13.39
CA GLY A 184 10.54 9.63 -14.12
C GLY A 184 9.24 10.12 -14.76
N PHE A 185 8.47 10.93 -14.05
CA PHE A 185 7.29 11.56 -14.64
C PHE A 185 7.64 12.45 -15.84
N LEU A 186 8.69 13.29 -15.72
CA LEU A 186 9.13 14.15 -16.82
C LEU A 186 9.57 13.34 -18.05
N ALA A 187 10.34 12.27 -17.85
CA ALA A 187 10.80 11.40 -18.93
C ALA A 187 9.64 10.73 -19.69
N VAL A 188 8.64 10.23 -18.95
CA VAL A 188 7.42 9.65 -19.55
C VAL A 188 6.61 10.71 -20.31
N LYS A 189 6.53 11.94 -19.79
CA LYS A 189 5.83 13.07 -20.42
C LYS A 189 6.45 13.50 -21.74
N GLU A 190 7.78 13.45 -21.83
CA GLU A 190 8.52 13.88 -23.02
C GLU A 190 8.53 12.83 -24.15
N THR A 191 8.17 11.58 -23.88
CA THR A 191 8.20 10.50 -24.87
C THR A 191 6.93 10.52 -25.73
N PRO A 192 7.00 10.92 -27.01
CA PRO A 192 5.88 10.77 -27.91
C PRO A 192 5.79 9.29 -28.34
N TRP A 193 4.59 8.78 -28.58
CA TRP A 193 4.32 7.45 -29.17
C TRP A 193 4.33 6.21 -28.26
N CYS A 194 4.67 6.31 -26.97
CA CYS A 194 4.57 5.20 -26.01
C CYS A 194 3.37 5.37 -25.07
N ARG A 195 2.90 4.27 -24.46
CA ARG A 195 1.95 4.33 -23.35
C ARG A 195 2.59 5.13 -22.22
N GLN A 196 2.00 6.27 -21.85
CA GLN A 196 2.61 7.22 -20.92
C GLN A 196 2.41 6.77 -19.47
N SER A 197 3.16 5.75 -19.07
CA SER A 197 2.96 5.07 -17.79
C SER A 197 4.21 5.03 -16.90
N LEU A 198 4.02 5.43 -15.64
CA LEU A 198 5.03 5.39 -14.57
C LEU A 198 4.55 4.47 -13.46
N TYR A 199 5.31 3.43 -13.10
CA TYR A 199 4.92 2.49 -12.05
C TYR A 199 5.92 2.50 -10.90
N LEU A 200 5.40 2.72 -9.69
CA LEU A 200 6.14 2.62 -8.43
C LEU A 200 5.88 1.25 -7.82
N TYR A 201 6.92 0.42 -7.70
CA TYR A 201 6.79 -0.89 -7.04
C TYR A 201 7.75 -0.98 -5.87
N GLY A 202 7.34 -1.63 -4.79
CA GLY A 202 8.19 -1.62 -3.61
C GLY A 202 7.65 -2.37 -2.40
N SER A 203 8.48 -2.41 -1.36
CA SER A 203 8.19 -3.04 -0.08
C SER A 203 6.93 -2.47 0.56
N LYS A 204 6.24 -3.30 1.35
CA LYS A 204 5.11 -2.85 2.16
C LYS A 204 5.65 -1.87 3.22
N GLY A 205 4.96 -0.75 3.39
CA GLY A 205 5.35 0.26 4.38
C GLY A 205 6.37 1.31 3.96
N TYR A 206 6.91 1.27 2.73
CA TYR A 206 7.88 2.26 2.23
C TYR A 206 7.35 3.72 2.21
N GLY A 207 6.02 3.88 2.16
CA GLY A 207 5.35 5.18 2.01
C GLY A 207 4.94 5.52 0.57
N LYS A 208 4.75 4.51 -0.31
CA LYS A 208 4.35 4.71 -1.72
C LYS A 208 3.09 5.58 -1.86
N THR A 209 2.06 5.30 -1.08
CA THR A 209 0.83 6.10 -1.02
C THR A 209 1.11 7.58 -0.74
N HIS A 210 1.98 7.88 0.24
CA HIS A 210 2.32 9.25 0.62
C HIS A 210 3.16 9.95 -0.46
N LEU A 211 4.07 9.22 -1.12
CA LEU A 211 4.81 9.72 -2.29
C LEU A 211 3.88 10.04 -3.46
N LEU A 212 2.89 9.18 -3.74
CA LEU A 212 1.87 9.43 -4.77
C LEU A 212 0.96 10.61 -4.42
N LEU A 213 0.60 10.79 -3.15
CA LEU A 213 -0.16 11.96 -2.69
C LEU A 213 0.62 13.26 -2.94
N ALA A 214 1.89 13.28 -2.52
CA ALA A 214 2.79 14.41 -2.74
C ALA A 214 2.95 14.72 -4.24
N LEU A 215 3.12 13.69 -5.07
CA LEU A 215 3.21 13.82 -6.53
C LEU A 215 1.90 14.36 -7.11
N ALA A 216 0.75 13.83 -6.72
CA ALA A 216 -0.56 14.30 -7.18
C ALA A 216 -0.77 15.79 -6.87
N CYS A 217 -0.43 16.23 -5.66
CA CYS A 217 -0.51 17.64 -5.28
C CYS A 217 0.44 18.51 -6.12
N LEU A 218 1.69 18.08 -6.31
CA LEU A 218 2.66 18.82 -7.11
C LEU A 218 2.24 18.91 -8.58
N LEU A 219 1.68 17.83 -9.15
CA LEU A 219 1.17 17.82 -10.51
C LEU A 219 0.02 18.82 -10.69
N VAL A 220 -0.95 18.84 -9.77
CA VAL A 220 -2.03 19.85 -9.78
C VAL A 220 -1.44 21.26 -9.65
N ARG A 221 -0.44 21.46 -8.79
CA ARG A 221 0.26 22.74 -8.63
C ARG A 221 0.93 23.23 -9.91
N HIS A 222 1.40 22.31 -10.75
CA HIS A 222 1.96 22.54 -12.08
C HIS A 222 0.92 22.58 -13.21
N GLY A 223 -0.38 22.60 -12.87
CA GLY A 223 -1.48 22.77 -13.82
C GLY A 223 -1.92 21.48 -14.52
N HIS A 224 -1.55 20.30 -14.02
CA HIS A 224 -2.04 19.03 -14.54
C HIS A 224 -3.42 18.66 -13.98
N HIS A 225 -4.28 18.10 -14.83
CA HIS A 225 -5.60 17.56 -14.44
C HIS A 225 -5.45 16.16 -13.83
N VAL A 226 -5.24 16.10 -12.52
CA VAL A 226 -4.96 14.84 -11.79
C VAL A 226 -6.24 14.14 -11.33
N VAL A 227 -6.40 12.88 -11.71
CA VAL A 227 -7.42 11.96 -11.20
C VAL A 227 -6.75 11.05 -10.17
N TYR A 228 -6.84 11.41 -8.88
CA TYR A 228 -6.22 10.65 -7.80
C TYR A 228 -7.15 9.55 -7.27
N LEU A 229 -6.71 8.30 -7.36
CA LEU A 229 -7.41 7.09 -6.95
C LEU A 229 -6.54 6.35 -5.92
N PRO A 230 -6.54 6.80 -4.65
CA PRO A 230 -5.66 6.22 -3.65
C PRO A 230 -6.12 4.84 -3.19
N ASP A 231 -7.40 4.52 -3.16
CA ASP A 231 -7.87 3.27 -2.54
C ASP A 231 -8.69 2.44 -3.52
N CYS A 232 -8.01 1.50 -4.17
CA CYS A 232 -8.68 0.60 -5.11
C CYS A 232 -9.65 -0.36 -4.41
N ARG A 233 -9.54 -0.63 -3.09
CA ARG A 233 -10.52 -1.43 -2.35
C ARG A 233 -11.81 -0.63 -2.16
N ALA A 234 -11.71 0.62 -1.72
CA ALA A 234 -12.85 1.52 -1.65
C ALA A 234 -13.52 1.71 -3.03
N MET A 235 -12.70 1.77 -4.09
CA MET A 235 -13.21 1.84 -5.46
C MET A 235 -13.99 0.58 -5.87
N LEU A 236 -13.58 -0.62 -5.47
CA LEU A 236 -14.34 -1.85 -5.76
C LEU A 236 -15.74 -1.79 -5.13
N HIS A 237 -15.92 -1.17 -3.97
CA HIS A 237 -17.24 -1.04 -3.35
C HIS A 237 -18.19 -0.10 -4.12
N ALA A 238 -17.68 0.98 -4.71
CA ALA A 238 -18.49 1.98 -5.41
C ALA A 238 -17.78 2.59 -6.64
N PRO A 239 -17.50 1.81 -7.70
CA PRO A 239 -16.55 2.17 -8.74
C PRO A 239 -16.93 3.42 -9.53
N VAL A 240 -18.22 3.57 -9.87
CA VAL A 240 -18.71 4.74 -10.61
C VAL A 240 -18.56 6.01 -9.78
N THR A 241 -19.05 6.00 -8.53
CA THR A 241 -19.00 7.17 -7.64
C THR A 241 -17.56 7.56 -7.35
N TYR A 242 -16.71 6.58 -7.05
CA TYR A 242 -15.32 6.81 -6.68
C TYR A 242 -14.52 7.46 -7.82
N ILE A 243 -14.64 6.94 -9.05
CA ILE A 243 -13.95 7.51 -10.22
C ILE A 243 -14.57 8.86 -10.62
N ARG A 244 -15.90 8.98 -10.58
CA ARG A 244 -16.61 10.25 -10.87
C ARG A 244 -16.11 11.37 -9.97
N ASN A 245 -16.00 11.14 -8.67
CA ASN A 245 -15.54 12.13 -7.70
C ASN A 245 -14.11 12.61 -8.01
N ALA A 246 -13.20 11.69 -8.33
CA ALA A 246 -11.84 12.04 -8.71
C ALA A 246 -11.79 12.83 -10.03
N LEU A 247 -12.63 12.48 -11.02
CA LEU A 247 -12.75 13.23 -12.28
C LEU A 247 -13.33 14.64 -12.08
N LEU A 248 -14.30 14.80 -11.19
CA LEU A 248 -14.87 16.11 -10.86
C LEU A 248 -13.81 17.03 -10.23
N PHE A 249 -12.94 16.47 -9.39
CA PHE A 249 -11.79 17.21 -8.85
C PHE A 249 -10.77 17.56 -9.94
N ALA A 250 -10.41 16.61 -10.80
CA ALA A 250 -9.45 16.83 -11.87
C ALA A 250 -9.88 18.00 -12.78
N LEU A 251 -11.18 18.12 -13.03
CA LEU A 251 -11.82 19.09 -13.93
C LEU A 251 -12.54 20.21 -13.17
N ALA A 252 -12.00 20.61 -12.01
CA ALA A 252 -12.56 21.70 -11.21
C ALA A 252 -12.41 23.08 -11.89
N ASP A 253 -11.52 23.22 -12.87
CA ASP A 253 -11.26 24.47 -13.55
C ASP A 253 -12.50 24.98 -14.33
N PRO A 254 -12.68 26.30 -14.49
CA PRO A 254 -13.83 26.84 -15.21
C PRO A 254 -13.92 26.44 -16.68
N ALA A 255 -12.80 26.19 -17.35
CA ALA A 255 -12.77 25.81 -18.77
C ALA A 255 -13.34 24.40 -19.00
N SER A 256 -13.26 23.53 -17.99
CA SER A 256 -13.80 22.17 -18.00
C SER A 256 -15.26 22.05 -17.52
N SER A 257 -15.95 23.18 -17.27
CA SER A 257 -17.31 23.22 -16.70
C SER A 257 -18.33 22.33 -17.43
N MET A 258 -18.29 22.27 -18.76
CA MET A 258 -19.17 21.43 -19.57
C MET A 258 -18.98 19.93 -19.28
N TYR A 259 -17.72 19.47 -19.22
CA TYR A 259 -17.39 18.08 -18.96
C TYR A 259 -17.74 17.69 -17.53
N ARG A 260 -17.50 18.58 -16.57
CA ARG A 260 -17.83 18.39 -15.16
C ARG A 260 -19.32 18.12 -14.94
N ALA A 261 -20.19 18.90 -15.60
CA ALA A 261 -21.64 18.66 -15.54
C ALA A 261 -22.02 17.28 -16.08
N ARG A 262 -21.42 16.85 -17.19
CA ARG A 262 -21.68 15.52 -17.77
C ARG A 262 -21.19 14.38 -16.88
N ILE A 263 -20.00 14.53 -16.30
CA ILE A 263 -19.39 13.54 -15.39
C ILE A 263 -20.26 13.36 -14.14
N TYR A 264 -20.77 14.45 -13.56
CA TYR A 264 -21.61 14.40 -12.38
C TYR A 264 -22.84 13.49 -12.54
N HIS A 265 -23.43 13.46 -13.74
CA HIS A 265 -24.59 12.62 -14.06
C HIS A 265 -24.27 11.28 -14.71
N CYS A 266 -22.99 10.88 -14.77
CA CYS A 266 -22.65 9.54 -15.24
C CYS A 266 -22.98 8.51 -14.14
N GLU A 267 -23.75 7.48 -14.53
CA GLU A 267 -24.16 6.38 -13.64
C GLU A 267 -23.45 5.05 -13.95
N THR A 268 -22.63 5.01 -15.00
CA THR A 268 -21.90 3.80 -15.40
C THR A 268 -20.45 4.12 -15.77
N LEU A 269 -19.58 3.11 -15.64
CA LEU A 269 -18.18 3.21 -16.09
C LEU A 269 -18.09 3.51 -17.59
N GLN A 270 -19.00 2.94 -18.39
CA GLN A 270 -19.04 3.19 -19.83
C GLN A 270 -19.41 4.64 -20.15
N ALA A 271 -20.31 5.26 -19.38
CA ALA A 271 -20.64 6.68 -19.55
C ALA A 271 -19.43 7.57 -19.23
N LEU A 272 -18.70 7.27 -18.14
CA LEU A 272 -17.45 7.96 -17.81
C LEU A 272 -16.39 7.80 -18.91
N ALA A 273 -16.24 6.58 -19.45
CA ALA A 273 -15.28 6.28 -20.51
C ALA A 273 -15.58 7.08 -21.78
N ARG A 274 -16.86 7.21 -22.17
CA ARG A 274 -17.26 8.05 -23.32
C ARG A 274 -16.86 9.51 -23.11
N VAL A 275 -17.11 10.08 -21.94
CA VAL A 275 -16.75 11.47 -21.65
C VAL A 275 -15.22 11.67 -21.69
N CYS A 276 -14.44 10.73 -21.15
CA CYS A 276 -12.97 10.82 -21.17
C CYS A 276 -12.40 10.65 -22.59
N ASN A 277 -12.98 9.76 -23.40
CA ASN A 277 -12.62 9.63 -24.82
C ASN A 277 -12.92 10.92 -25.61
N GLU A 278 -14.05 11.58 -25.36
CA GLU A 278 -14.36 12.86 -26.00
C GLU A 278 -13.41 13.98 -25.56
N LEU A 279 -13.03 14.03 -24.28
CA LEU A 279 -12.03 14.96 -23.76
C LEU A 279 -10.69 14.82 -24.50
N ARG A 280 -10.28 13.59 -24.79
CA ARG A 280 -9.05 13.29 -25.53
C ARG A 280 -9.05 13.85 -26.96
N TYR A 281 -10.18 13.76 -27.67
CA TYR A 281 -10.27 14.20 -29.06
C TYR A 281 -10.65 15.68 -29.22
N ALA A 282 -11.07 16.34 -28.14
CA ALA A 282 -11.37 17.76 -28.16
C ALA A 282 -10.11 18.57 -28.49
N LEU A 283 -10.21 19.47 -29.47
CA LEU A 283 -9.10 20.35 -29.84
C LEU A 283 -8.77 21.26 -28.64
N GLY A 284 -7.59 21.09 -28.06
CA GLY A 284 -7.19 21.78 -26.83
C GLY A 284 -7.80 21.20 -25.55
N GLY A 285 -8.34 19.98 -25.60
CA GLY A 285 -8.83 19.26 -24.43
C GLY A 285 -7.71 18.91 -23.44
N PRO A 286 -8.01 18.88 -22.13
CA PRO A 286 -7.02 18.57 -21.11
C PRO A 286 -6.58 17.10 -21.20
N THR A 287 -5.27 16.86 -21.08
CA THR A 287 -4.76 15.50 -20.88
C THR A 287 -4.82 15.16 -19.39
N LEU A 288 -5.61 14.15 -19.03
CA LEU A 288 -5.73 13.69 -17.65
C LEU A 288 -4.47 12.92 -17.20
N CYS A 289 -4.21 12.96 -15.90
CA CYS A 289 -3.19 12.16 -15.23
C CYS A 289 -3.84 11.29 -14.14
N PHE A 290 -3.97 9.99 -14.43
CA PHE A 290 -4.51 9.01 -13.49
C PHE A 290 -3.42 8.56 -12.53
N VAL A 291 -3.58 8.87 -11.26
CA VAL A 291 -2.67 8.41 -10.20
C VAL A 291 -3.39 7.35 -9.40
N VAL A 292 -3.02 6.08 -9.61
CA VAL A 292 -3.71 4.89 -9.09
C VAL A 292 -2.81 4.17 -8.09
N ASP A 293 -3.20 4.13 -6.83
CA ASP A 293 -2.45 3.46 -5.77
C ASP A 293 -3.01 2.05 -5.54
N GLU A 294 -2.13 1.08 -5.22
CA GLU A 294 -2.46 -0.32 -4.95
C GLU A 294 -3.20 -1.04 -6.10
N ILE A 295 -2.70 -0.89 -7.34
CA ILE A 295 -3.30 -1.51 -8.52
C ILE A 295 -3.34 -3.05 -8.46
N ASP A 296 -2.55 -3.65 -7.56
CA ASP A 296 -2.52 -5.08 -7.31
C ASP A 296 -3.79 -5.62 -6.64
N ILE A 297 -4.65 -4.76 -6.06
CA ILE A 297 -5.96 -5.14 -5.49
C ILE A 297 -6.88 -5.82 -6.53
N PHE A 298 -6.70 -5.52 -7.82
CA PHE A 298 -7.49 -6.16 -8.89
C PHE A 298 -7.08 -7.61 -9.18
N LYS A 299 -6.03 -8.13 -8.53
CA LYS A 299 -5.62 -9.52 -8.71
C LYS A 299 -6.55 -10.48 -7.97
N PRO A 300 -6.61 -11.74 -8.44
CA PRO A 300 -7.19 -12.83 -7.67
C PRO A 300 -6.51 -12.97 -6.31
N GLU A 301 -7.29 -12.95 -5.25
CA GLU A 301 -6.86 -13.26 -3.89
C GLU A 301 -7.36 -14.66 -3.48
N PRO A 302 -6.65 -15.37 -2.58
CA PRO A 302 -7.13 -16.64 -2.04
C PRO A 302 -8.51 -16.47 -1.40
N GLY A 303 -9.48 -17.25 -1.86
CA GLY A 303 -10.86 -17.18 -1.38
C GLY A 303 -11.81 -16.35 -2.23
N ASP A 304 -11.32 -15.62 -3.23
CA ASP A 304 -12.18 -14.90 -4.19
C ASP A 304 -13.11 -15.89 -4.93
N SER A 305 -14.40 -15.60 -4.90
CA SER A 305 -15.40 -16.28 -5.71
C SER A 305 -15.26 -15.91 -7.19
N ARG A 306 -15.82 -16.73 -8.08
CA ARG A 306 -15.81 -16.46 -9.53
C ARG A 306 -16.45 -15.12 -9.88
N ASP A 307 -17.50 -14.73 -9.16
CA ASP A 307 -18.21 -13.47 -9.39
C ASP A 307 -17.38 -12.26 -8.93
N GLU A 308 -16.66 -12.37 -7.81
CA GLU A 308 -15.72 -11.34 -7.35
C GLU A 308 -14.56 -11.16 -8.33
N LEU A 309 -14.00 -12.25 -8.86
CA LEU A 309 -12.95 -12.19 -9.88
C LEU A 309 -13.43 -11.48 -11.15
N LYS A 310 -14.64 -11.83 -11.60
CA LYS A 310 -15.25 -11.18 -12.77
C LYS A 310 -15.49 -9.70 -12.49
N PHE A 311 -15.99 -9.35 -11.32
CA PHE A 311 -16.25 -7.96 -10.94
C PHE A 311 -14.95 -7.13 -10.84
N LYS A 312 -13.90 -7.65 -10.19
CA LYS A 312 -12.55 -7.03 -10.15
C LYS A 312 -12.04 -6.79 -11.58
N TYR A 313 -12.20 -7.76 -12.47
CA TYR A 313 -11.81 -7.65 -13.88
C TYR A 313 -12.62 -6.56 -14.62
N ASP A 314 -13.95 -6.56 -14.48
CA ASP A 314 -14.84 -5.60 -15.14
C ASP A 314 -14.53 -4.16 -14.69
N VAL A 315 -14.28 -3.94 -13.40
CA VAL A 315 -13.85 -2.63 -12.87
C VAL A 315 -12.47 -2.23 -13.41
N ARG A 316 -11.48 -3.15 -13.40
CA ARG A 316 -10.14 -2.87 -13.94
C ARG A 316 -10.17 -2.53 -15.43
N SER A 317 -10.99 -3.26 -16.19
CA SER A 317 -11.19 -3.03 -17.63
C SER A 317 -11.87 -1.69 -17.88
N GLY A 318 -12.92 -1.36 -17.11
CA GLY A 318 -13.58 -0.05 -17.19
C GLY A 318 -12.64 1.11 -16.87
N LEU A 319 -11.80 0.97 -15.83
CA LEU A 319 -10.77 1.96 -15.51
C LEU A 319 -9.74 2.10 -16.64
N ALA A 320 -9.32 0.98 -17.25
CA ALA A 320 -8.39 1.01 -18.39
C ALA A 320 -8.99 1.75 -19.59
N GLU A 321 -10.29 1.56 -19.86
CA GLU A 321 -11.01 2.26 -20.93
C GLU A 321 -11.13 3.75 -20.64
N ILE A 322 -11.41 4.14 -19.39
CA ILE A 322 -11.48 5.53 -18.94
C ILE A 322 -10.11 6.23 -19.05
N ALA A 323 -9.03 5.54 -18.67
CA ALA A 323 -7.67 6.09 -18.70
C ALA A 323 -7.00 6.01 -20.09
N TYR A 324 -7.67 5.43 -21.09
CA TYR A 324 -7.07 5.17 -22.40
C TYR A 324 -6.67 6.46 -23.14
N GLY A 325 -5.37 6.60 -23.41
CA GLY A 325 -4.81 7.79 -24.06
C GLY A 325 -4.52 8.96 -23.11
N HIS A 326 -4.56 8.72 -21.80
CA HIS A 326 -4.14 9.63 -20.75
C HIS A 326 -2.86 9.12 -20.05
N PHE A 327 -2.27 9.94 -19.17
CA PHE A 327 -1.12 9.52 -18.35
C PHE A 327 -1.58 8.57 -17.23
N GLU A 328 -0.83 7.50 -16.99
CA GLU A 328 -1.12 6.53 -15.91
C GLU A 328 0.09 6.43 -14.97
N ILE A 329 -0.08 6.81 -13.71
CA ILE A 329 0.92 6.65 -12.64
C ILE A 329 0.36 5.64 -11.66
N GLY A 330 0.98 4.47 -11.56
CA GLY A 330 0.51 3.39 -10.70
C GLY A 330 1.44 3.11 -9.52
N SER A 331 0.91 2.60 -8.41
CA SER A 331 1.72 1.85 -7.44
C SER A 331 1.28 0.39 -7.33
N SER A 332 2.23 -0.47 -6.96
CA SER A 332 1.94 -1.85 -6.59
C SER A 332 2.86 -2.37 -5.49
N MET A 333 2.47 -3.46 -4.84
CA MET A 333 3.42 -4.27 -4.07
C MET A 333 4.50 -4.88 -4.96
N ALA A 334 5.68 -5.16 -4.40
CA ALA A 334 6.77 -5.81 -5.13
C ALA A 334 6.47 -7.28 -5.53
N ASN A 335 5.46 -7.93 -4.91
CA ASN A 335 4.96 -9.25 -5.32
C ASN A 335 4.17 -9.23 -6.65
N TYR A 336 3.99 -8.04 -7.23
CA TYR A 336 3.31 -7.91 -8.51
C TYR A 336 4.20 -8.48 -9.62
N GLN A 337 4.10 -9.79 -9.90
CA GLN A 337 4.91 -10.49 -10.94
C GLN A 337 4.92 -9.81 -12.33
N SER A 338 3.94 -8.98 -12.65
CA SER A 338 3.92 -8.17 -13.85
C SER A 338 4.92 -7.00 -13.81
N SER A 339 5.30 -6.44 -12.65
CA SER A 339 6.38 -5.44 -12.59
C SER A 339 7.76 -6.06 -12.84
N MET A 340 7.95 -7.34 -12.51
CA MET A 340 9.14 -8.11 -12.92
C MET A 340 9.09 -8.62 -14.37
N ARG A 341 7.90 -8.83 -14.93
CA ARG A 341 7.68 -9.32 -16.31
C ARG A 341 7.36 -8.23 -17.34
N MET A 342 7.42 -6.95 -16.96
CA MET A 342 7.31 -5.83 -17.88
C MET A 342 8.67 -5.13 -18.09
N PRO A 343 9.75 -5.83 -18.49
CA PRO A 343 10.85 -5.19 -19.21
C PRO A 343 10.47 -4.98 -20.70
N ASP A 344 9.19 -4.75 -21.00
CA ASP A 344 8.80 -4.20 -22.29
C ASP A 344 9.11 -2.70 -22.23
N MET A 345 9.77 -2.19 -23.28
CA MET A 345 10.33 -0.83 -23.39
C MET A 345 9.32 0.32 -23.26
N GLU A 346 8.10 0.06 -22.80
CA GLU A 346 6.95 0.97 -22.79
C GLU A 346 6.63 1.56 -21.41
N HIS A 347 7.25 1.08 -20.32
CA HIS A 347 6.93 1.50 -18.95
C HIS A 347 8.17 1.93 -18.16
N GLN A 348 8.10 3.06 -17.46
CA GLN A 348 9.13 3.44 -16.49
C GLN A 348 8.79 2.86 -15.11
N ASN A 349 9.59 1.91 -14.64
CA ASN A 349 9.41 1.27 -13.34
C ASN A 349 10.42 1.82 -12.32
N ILE A 350 9.96 2.31 -11.18
CA ILE A 350 10.80 2.83 -10.10
C ILE A 350 10.72 1.89 -8.90
N PRO A 351 11.82 1.20 -8.54
CA PRO A 351 11.89 0.39 -7.33
C PRO A 351 11.97 1.27 -6.07
N LEU A 352 11.08 1.01 -5.12
CA LEU A 352 11.03 1.64 -3.79
C LEU A 352 11.22 0.55 -2.72
N LEU A 353 12.48 0.18 -2.49
CA LEU A 353 12.87 -0.97 -1.67
C LEU A 353 13.57 -0.50 -0.38
N GLY A 354 13.33 -1.19 0.73
CA GLY A 354 13.87 -0.84 2.05
C GLY A 354 12.99 0.15 2.81
N GLY A 355 13.60 1.04 3.60
CA GLY A 355 12.92 2.09 4.37
C GLY A 355 13.54 3.47 4.14
N LEU A 356 13.48 4.35 5.15
CA LEU A 356 14.18 5.63 5.14
C LEU A 356 15.70 5.42 5.06
N THR A 357 16.38 6.25 4.26
CA THR A 357 17.85 6.32 4.25
C THR A 357 18.39 6.84 5.57
N THR A 358 19.69 6.66 5.83
CA THR A 358 20.35 7.19 7.05
C THR A 358 20.14 8.70 7.21
N GLU A 359 20.18 9.46 6.11
CA GLU A 359 19.92 10.91 6.14
C GLU A 359 18.46 11.21 6.46
N GLU A 360 17.52 10.59 5.75
CA GLU A 360 16.07 10.75 6.01
C GLU A 360 15.72 10.36 7.46
N MET A 361 16.30 9.28 7.99
CA MET A 361 16.08 8.83 9.35
C MET A 361 16.60 9.85 10.39
N SER A 362 17.73 10.51 10.11
CA SER A 362 18.26 11.55 10.99
C SER A 362 17.32 12.76 11.11
N PHE A 363 16.66 13.14 10.01
CA PHE A 363 15.64 14.19 10.00
C PHE A 363 14.33 13.71 10.61
N TRP A 364 13.93 12.46 10.38
CA TRP A 364 12.75 11.88 11.01
C TRP A 364 12.87 11.95 12.54
N TRP A 365 14.02 11.54 13.11
CA TRP A 365 14.28 11.71 14.55
C TRP A 365 14.26 13.16 15.01
N LYS A 366 14.73 14.10 14.17
CA LYS A 366 14.74 15.53 14.50
C LYS A 366 13.32 16.09 14.56
N HIS A 367 12.47 15.75 13.60
CA HIS A 367 11.07 16.20 13.55
C HIS A 367 10.25 15.63 14.71
N HIS A 368 10.57 14.41 15.15
CA HIS A 368 9.89 13.75 16.27
C HIS A 368 10.65 13.84 17.61
N ALA A 369 11.69 14.67 17.70
CA ALA A 369 12.54 14.76 18.88
C ALA A 369 11.77 15.01 20.20
N PRO A 370 10.69 15.82 20.24
CA PRO A 370 9.91 16.02 21.46
C PRO A 370 9.25 14.74 21.99
N LEU A 371 8.91 13.78 21.12
CA LEU A 371 8.21 12.54 21.49
C LEU A 371 9.16 11.50 22.08
N PHE A 372 10.44 11.54 21.71
CA PHE A 372 11.44 10.50 22.02
C PHE A 372 12.55 10.99 22.95
N THR A 373 12.24 11.90 23.87
CA THR A 373 13.22 12.49 24.80
C THR A 373 13.86 11.47 25.75
N LYS A 374 13.17 10.35 26.04
CA LYS A 374 13.65 9.26 26.89
C LYS A 374 14.37 8.13 26.15
N PHE A 375 14.44 8.18 24.82
CA PHE A 375 15.10 7.12 24.04
C PHE A 375 16.61 7.35 23.99
N THR A 376 17.36 6.32 24.37
CA THR A 376 18.81 6.27 24.23
C THR A 376 19.22 6.07 22.77
N VAL A 377 20.52 6.23 22.49
CA VAL A 377 21.08 5.91 21.16
C VAL A 377 20.89 4.42 20.83
N ALA A 378 21.00 3.54 21.82
CA ALA A 378 20.78 2.12 21.64
C ALA A 378 19.32 1.80 21.30
N ASP A 379 18.36 2.47 21.95
CA ASP A 379 16.93 2.32 21.65
C ASP A 379 16.62 2.70 20.21
N LYS A 380 17.13 3.86 19.76
CA LYS A 380 16.96 4.32 18.37
C LYS A 380 17.54 3.32 17.38
N GLN A 381 18.76 2.84 17.62
CA GLN A 381 19.41 1.87 16.75
C GLN A 381 18.64 0.53 16.67
N ARG A 382 18.04 0.11 17.79
CA ARG A 382 17.20 -1.08 17.86
C ARG A 382 15.90 -0.90 17.08
N ILE A 383 15.24 0.24 17.21
CA ILE A 383 14.04 0.58 16.44
C ILE A 383 14.35 0.61 14.95
N GLU A 384 15.44 1.28 14.55
CA GLU A 384 15.88 1.34 13.16
C GLU A 384 16.12 -0.06 12.57
N ASP A 385 16.81 -0.94 13.29
CA ASP A 385 17.07 -2.32 12.85
C ASP A 385 15.76 -3.12 12.70
N LEU A 386 14.92 -3.13 13.72
CA LEU A 386 13.71 -3.97 13.76
C LEU A 386 12.65 -3.48 12.77
N THR A 387 12.47 -2.18 12.65
CA THR A 387 11.52 -1.59 11.69
C THR A 387 12.08 -1.50 10.27
N GLY A 388 13.41 -1.64 10.10
CA GLY A 388 14.07 -1.36 8.83
C GLY A 388 13.90 0.09 8.37
N CYS A 389 13.64 1.00 9.30
CA CYS A 389 13.26 2.38 9.05
C CYS A 389 12.05 2.52 8.12
N LEU A 390 11.14 1.55 8.08
CA LEU A 390 9.90 1.63 7.29
C LEU A 390 8.96 2.66 7.93
N PRO A 391 8.53 3.73 7.21
CA PRO A 391 7.66 4.76 7.77
C PRO A 391 6.45 4.21 8.53
N VAL A 392 5.72 3.25 7.95
CA VAL A 392 4.52 2.67 8.59
C VAL A 392 4.82 2.00 9.94
N LEU A 393 6.01 1.42 10.11
CA LEU A 393 6.41 0.74 11.34
C LEU A 393 6.98 1.72 12.38
N LEU A 394 7.54 2.84 11.92
CA LEU A 394 8.01 3.92 12.78
C LEU A 394 6.85 4.69 13.42
N GLU A 395 5.73 4.87 12.71
CA GLU A 395 4.53 5.55 13.22
C GLU A 395 3.96 4.90 14.49
N THR A 396 4.15 3.59 14.69
CA THR A 396 3.73 2.90 15.93
C THR A 396 4.34 3.54 17.17
N PHE A 397 5.59 4.01 17.08
CA PHE A 397 6.27 4.65 18.21
C PHE A 397 5.81 6.09 18.44
N VAL A 398 5.32 6.77 17.40
CA VAL A 398 4.78 8.14 17.51
C VAL A 398 3.52 8.16 18.36
N ALA A 399 2.75 7.07 18.38
CA ALA A 399 1.54 6.92 19.20
C ALA A 399 1.80 6.83 20.72
N HIS A 400 3.05 6.61 21.15
CA HIS A 400 3.44 6.45 22.55
C HIS A 400 4.45 7.52 23.00
N PRO A 401 4.04 8.81 23.03
CA PRO A 401 4.96 9.90 23.28
C PRO A 401 5.45 9.92 24.73
N GLY A 402 6.76 10.04 24.91
CA GLY A 402 7.37 10.32 26.20
C GLY A 402 7.60 9.09 27.10
N ASP A 403 7.28 7.88 26.67
CA ASP A 403 7.67 6.65 27.38
C ASP A 403 9.07 6.19 26.95
N PRO A 404 9.88 5.58 27.84
CA PRO A 404 11.13 4.94 27.43
C PRO A 404 10.85 3.60 26.72
N LEU A 405 11.72 3.18 25.80
CA LEU A 405 11.53 1.92 25.06
C LEU A 405 11.36 0.72 26.00
N ALA A 406 12.09 0.68 27.11
CA ALA A 406 11.98 -0.39 28.12
C ALA A 406 10.58 -0.55 28.72
N ALA A 407 9.79 0.53 28.82
CA ALA A 407 8.40 0.46 29.29
C ALA A 407 7.44 -0.06 28.20
N LEU A 408 7.77 0.24 26.93
CA LEU A 408 6.99 -0.18 25.76
C LEU A 408 7.25 -1.65 25.39
N GLU A 409 8.48 -2.14 25.59
CA GLU A 409 8.88 -3.54 25.43
C GLU A 409 8.44 -4.37 26.66
N PRO A 410 7.15 -4.73 26.74
CA PRO A 410 6.75 -5.95 26.02
C PRO A 410 5.64 -5.73 24.99
N GLY A 411 4.77 -4.73 25.17
CA GLY A 411 3.52 -4.61 24.43
C GLY A 411 3.68 -4.12 22.99
N ILE A 412 4.61 -3.19 22.75
CA ILE A 412 4.65 -2.44 21.48
C ILE A 412 4.84 -3.35 20.26
N TRP A 413 5.61 -4.43 20.39
CA TRP A 413 5.85 -5.38 19.31
C TRP A 413 4.64 -6.25 18.96
N ASP A 414 3.66 -6.36 19.85
CA ASP A 414 2.37 -7.02 19.58
C ASP A 414 1.39 -6.07 18.86
N GLU A 415 1.64 -4.76 18.85
CA GLU A 415 0.75 -3.79 18.21
C GLU A 415 0.76 -3.93 16.68
N PRO A 416 -0.41 -3.95 16.03
CA PRO A 416 -0.49 -3.67 14.59
C PRO A 416 0.03 -2.24 14.37
N PRO A 417 0.93 -1.97 13.41
CA PRO A 417 1.40 -2.80 12.27
C PRO A 417 2.63 -3.71 12.50
N LEU A 418 3.32 -3.65 13.64
CA LEU A 418 4.57 -4.39 13.87
C LEU A 418 4.36 -5.91 13.88
N SER A 419 3.36 -6.39 14.62
CA SER A 419 3.07 -7.82 14.72
C SER A 419 2.62 -8.43 13.38
N THR A 420 1.96 -7.64 12.53
CA THR A 420 1.55 -8.05 11.17
C THR A 420 2.73 -8.49 10.32
N VAL A 421 3.91 -7.87 10.46
CA VAL A 421 5.12 -8.27 9.73
C VAL A 421 5.51 -9.70 10.06
N ILE A 422 5.52 -10.03 11.36
CA ILE A 422 5.89 -11.35 11.85
C ILE A 422 4.88 -12.38 11.33
N TYR A 423 3.59 -12.12 11.53
CA TYR A 423 2.53 -13.04 11.11
C TYR A 423 2.52 -13.30 9.62
N GLU A 424 2.56 -12.25 8.79
CA GLU A 424 2.53 -12.39 7.33
C GLU A 424 3.80 -13.09 6.80
N THR A 425 4.95 -12.86 7.42
CA THR A 425 6.21 -13.51 7.04
C THR A 425 6.19 -14.99 7.39
N MET A 426 5.73 -15.35 8.60
CA MET A 426 5.62 -16.75 9.01
C MET A 426 4.55 -17.51 8.20
N ASP A 427 3.41 -16.88 7.94
CA ASP A 427 2.33 -17.48 7.14
C ASP A 427 2.79 -17.78 5.71
N PHE A 428 3.49 -16.84 5.06
CA PHE A 428 4.08 -17.07 3.74
C PHE A 428 5.05 -18.26 3.73
N ALA A 429 5.92 -18.34 4.74
CA ALA A 429 6.90 -19.43 4.84
C ALA A 429 6.22 -20.79 5.08
N GLN A 430 5.18 -20.82 5.93
CA GLN A 430 4.36 -22.01 6.16
C GLN A 430 3.62 -22.46 4.90
N GLU A 431 3.06 -21.52 4.13
CA GLU A 431 2.34 -21.86 2.90
C GLU A 431 3.29 -22.39 1.82
N THR A 432 4.51 -21.86 1.75
CA THR A 432 5.57 -22.39 0.88
C THR A 432 5.95 -23.81 1.27
N LEU A 433 6.02 -24.12 2.57
CA LEU A 433 6.25 -25.48 3.06
C LEU A 433 5.09 -26.42 2.73
N ARG A 434 3.84 -26.01 2.97
CA ARG A 434 2.63 -26.82 2.67
C ARG A 434 2.48 -27.10 1.17
N SER A 435 2.72 -26.11 0.33
CA SER A 435 2.69 -26.24 -1.13
C SER A 435 3.68 -27.30 -1.63
N ASN A 436 4.83 -27.43 -0.96
CA ASN A 436 5.80 -28.49 -1.26
C ASN A 436 5.36 -29.88 -0.80
N LEU A 437 4.72 -29.99 0.36
CA LEU A 437 4.21 -31.28 0.87
C LEU A 437 3.02 -31.80 0.06
N ASN A 438 2.12 -30.93 -0.40
CA ASN A 438 0.92 -31.31 -1.15
C ASN A 438 1.21 -31.72 -2.61
N ASN A 439 2.38 -31.37 -3.15
CA ASN A 439 2.78 -31.73 -4.52
C ASN A 439 3.20 -33.20 -4.70
N GLU A 440 3.34 -33.98 -3.62
CA GLU A 440 3.48 -35.45 -3.73
C GLU A 440 2.14 -36.16 -4.01
N TRP A 441 0.99 -35.52 -3.76
CA TRP A 441 -0.33 -36.16 -3.94
C TRP A 441 -1.03 -35.82 -5.27
N TRP A 442 -0.79 -34.63 -5.84
CA TRP A 442 -1.47 -34.21 -7.07
C TRP A 442 -1.01 -34.93 -8.34
N VAL A 443 0.21 -35.50 -8.35
CA VAL A 443 0.75 -36.24 -9.49
C VAL A 443 0.10 -37.64 -9.65
N CYS A 444 -0.59 -38.15 -8.63
CA CYS A 444 -1.13 -39.53 -8.63
C CYS A 444 -2.62 -39.65 -8.96
N LEU A 445 -3.40 -38.56 -9.04
CA LEU A 445 -4.87 -38.66 -9.19
C LEU A 445 -5.46 -38.14 -10.51
N PHE A 446 -4.71 -37.41 -11.35
CA PHE A 446 -5.23 -36.93 -12.64
C PHE A 446 -4.21 -36.98 -13.78
N SER A 447 -3.94 -38.17 -14.30
CA SER A 447 -3.84 -38.40 -15.76
C SER A 447 -3.59 -39.86 -16.13
N PRO A 448 -4.59 -40.50 -16.78
CA PRO A 448 -4.35 -41.21 -18.00
C PRO A 448 -5.04 -40.47 -19.16
N GLY A 449 -4.25 -39.64 -19.83
CA GLY A 449 -4.50 -39.19 -21.21
C GLY A 449 -5.42 -37.98 -21.38
N HIS A 450 -4.85 -36.80 -21.59
CA HIS A 450 -4.99 -36.01 -22.84
C HIS A 450 -4.32 -34.64 -22.72
N VAL A 451 -3.57 -34.29 -23.79
CA VAL A 451 -3.14 -32.96 -24.26
C VAL A 451 -2.30 -32.10 -23.31
N SER A 452 -1.02 -32.02 -23.68
CA SER A 452 0.01 -31.11 -23.19
C SER A 452 -0.38 -29.63 -23.30
N MET A 453 -0.82 -29.06 -22.18
CA MET A 453 -0.61 -27.65 -21.86
C MET A 453 0.75 -27.53 -21.13
N PRO A 454 1.54 -26.48 -21.36
CA PRO A 454 2.80 -26.29 -20.64
C PRO A 454 2.47 -26.05 -19.16
N THR A 455 2.77 -27.01 -18.31
CA THR A 455 2.76 -26.85 -16.86
C THR A 455 3.83 -25.83 -16.48
N PRO A 456 3.50 -24.63 -15.95
CA PRO A 456 4.50 -23.85 -15.25
C PRO A 456 4.68 -24.47 -13.86
N PHE A 457 5.91 -24.47 -13.36
CA PHE A 457 6.32 -24.91 -12.03
C PHE A 457 6.53 -26.42 -11.89
N ALA A 458 7.77 -26.85 -12.17
CA ALA A 458 8.33 -27.97 -11.43
C ALA A 458 8.31 -27.60 -9.93
N PRO A 459 7.92 -28.52 -9.04
CA PRO A 459 7.91 -28.27 -7.60
C PRO A 459 9.34 -27.95 -7.14
N HIS A 460 9.55 -26.73 -6.68
CA HIS A 460 10.80 -26.29 -6.09
C HIS A 460 10.87 -26.84 -4.67
N SER A 461 11.70 -27.85 -4.41
CA SER A 461 11.79 -28.42 -3.06
C SER A 461 12.10 -27.31 -2.04
N PHE A 462 11.40 -27.35 -0.90
CA PHE A 462 11.55 -26.38 0.19
C PHE A 462 13.02 -26.21 0.59
N ASN A 463 13.74 -27.33 0.69
CA ASN A 463 15.15 -27.34 1.11
C ASN A 463 16.13 -26.95 0.01
N ASP A 464 15.84 -27.23 -1.26
CA ASP A 464 16.78 -26.90 -2.35
C ASP A 464 16.59 -25.49 -2.91
N THR A 465 15.45 -24.84 -2.63
CA THR A 465 15.11 -23.56 -3.24
C THR A 465 14.78 -22.48 -2.21
N PHE A 466 13.79 -22.72 -1.35
CA PHE A 466 13.31 -21.71 -0.40
C PHE A 466 14.36 -21.41 0.67
N VAL A 467 14.87 -22.44 1.34
CA VAL A 467 15.88 -22.28 2.40
C VAL A 467 17.13 -21.53 1.88
N PRO A 468 17.74 -21.90 0.73
CA PRO A 468 18.86 -21.14 0.17
C PRO A 468 18.54 -19.69 -0.18
N ALA A 469 17.36 -19.39 -0.76
CA ALA A 469 17.00 -18.02 -1.11
C ALA A 469 16.76 -17.14 0.12
N MET A 470 16.09 -17.68 1.14
CA MET A 470 15.91 -16.95 2.38
C MET A 470 17.24 -16.79 3.13
N ASN A 471 18.11 -17.79 3.16
CA ASN A 471 19.48 -17.65 3.69
C ASN A 471 20.27 -16.57 2.94
N ALA A 472 20.10 -16.47 1.62
CA ALA A 472 20.67 -15.40 0.81
C ALA A 472 20.13 -14.02 1.24
N CYS A 473 18.83 -13.90 1.53
CA CYS A 473 18.26 -12.66 2.08
C CYS A 473 18.80 -12.30 3.47
N LEU A 474 19.04 -13.29 4.34
CA LEU A 474 19.44 -13.07 5.73
C LEU A 474 20.93 -12.73 5.90
N THR A 475 21.77 -13.10 4.93
CA THR A 475 23.23 -12.95 5.02
C THR A 475 23.69 -11.62 4.42
N PRO A 476 24.23 -10.65 5.17
CA PRO A 476 24.71 -9.41 4.57
C PRO A 476 26.09 -9.62 3.90
N PRO A 477 26.33 -9.09 2.68
CA PRO A 477 25.60 -8.00 2.00
C PRO A 477 24.50 -8.47 1.02
N GLY A 478 23.89 -9.62 1.27
CA GLY A 478 22.94 -10.32 0.41
C GLY A 478 23.64 -11.42 -0.41
N GLY A 479 23.11 -12.63 -0.35
CA GLY A 479 23.51 -13.77 -1.20
C GLY A 479 22.78 -13.73 -2.55
N TYR A 480 23.32 -14.43 -3.56
CA TYR A 480 22.69 -14.52 -4.87
C TYR A 480 21.39 -15.34 -4.84
N ILE A 481 20.33 -14.83 -5.46
CA ILE A 481 19.03 -15.51 -5.61
C ILE A 481 18.77 -15.79 -7.08
N SER A 482 18.71 -17.08 -7.42
CA SER A 482 18.45 -17.55 -8.79
C SER A 482 16.99 -17.45 -9.20
N ASN A 483 16.05 -17.55 -8.24
CA ASN A 483 14.62 -17.44 -8.48
C ASN A 483 14.02 -16.44 -7.48
N PRO A 484 13.69 -15.21 -7.89
CA PRO A 484 13.06 -14.24 -6.99
C PRO A 484 11.63 -14.60 -6.62
N ASN A 485 10.92 -15.44 -7.39
CA ASN A 485 9.49 -15.71 -7.16
C ASN A 485 9.18 -16.53 -5.91
N ILE A 486 10.20 -16.97 -5.17
CA ILE A 486 10.06 -17.80 -3.98
C ILE A 486 10.25 -17.02 -2.67
N ILE A 487 10.44 -15.70 -2.74
CA ILE A 487 10.52 -14.85 -1.54
C ILE A 487 9.26 -14.00 -1.42
N ASP A 488 8.91 -13.61 -0.19
CA ASP A 488 7.82 -12.68 0.02
C ASP A 488 8.28 -11.24 -0.24
N HIS A 489 7.95 -10.70 -1.41
CA HIS A 489 8.39 -9.36 -1.75
C HIS A 489 7.74 -8.23 -0.94
N ARG A 490 6.81 -8.53 -0.02
CA ARG A 490 6.35 -7.54 0.97
C ARG A 490 7.49 -7.10 1.87
N TYR A 491 8.31 -8.06 2.31
CA TYR A 491 9.34 -7.89 3.34
C TYR A 491 10.75 -8.33 2.92
N PHE A 492 10.88 -8.88 1.71
CA PHE A 492 12.15 -9.27 1.12
C PHE A 492 12.26 -8.69 -0.29
N TYR A 493 13.47 -8.54 -0.82
CA TYR A 493 13.64 -8.07 -2.19
C TYR A 493 14.94 -8.57 -2.78
N VAL A 494 15.02 -8.51 -4.11
CA VAL A 494 16.23 -8.81 -4.86
C VAL A 494 16.72 -7.52 -5.50
N ASP A 495 17.98 -7.16 -5.28
CA ASP A 495 18.58 -5.98 -5.89
C ASP A 495 18.94 -6.20 -7.38
N ASP A 496 19.44 -5.16 -8.03
CA ASP A 496 19.91 -5.16 -9.41
C ASP A 496 21.06 -6.15 -9.67
N LYS A 497 21.74 -6.62 -8.62
CA LYS A 497 22.82 -7.60 -8.66
C LYS A 497 22.34 -9.02 -8.32
N HIS A 498 21.03 -9.24 -8.33
CA HIS A 498 20.41 -10.50 -7.96
C HIS A 498 20.70 -10.93 -6.53
N ARG A 499 20.95 -10.00 -5.60
CA ARG A 499 21.18 -10.31 -4.20
C ARG A 499 19.91 -10.16 -3.38
N GLY A 500 19.64 -11.14 -2.54
CA GLY A 500 18.52 -11.12 -1.61
C GLY A 500 18.77 -10.18 -0.44
N HIS A 501 17.70 -9.50 -0.01
CA HIS A 501 17.69 -8.62 1.15
C HIS A 501 16.37 -8.73 1.89
N TYR A 502 16.36 -8.39 3.19
CA TYR A 502 15.14 -8.15 3.96
C TYR A 502 14.90 -6.65 4.13
N THR A 503 13.64 -6.25 4.31
CA THR A 503 13.26 -4.85 4.47
C THR A 503 13.39 -4.38 5.91
N CYS A 504 13.22 -5.28 6.89
CA CYS A 504 13.23 -4.97 8.31
C CYS A 504 13.66 -6.17 9.18
N GLY A 505 14.18 -5.88 10.38
CA GLY A 505 14.63 -6.89 11.33
C GLY A 505 13.50 -7.82 11.79
N LEU A 506 12.27 -7.34 11.94
CA LEU A 506 11.12 -8.19 12.30
C LEU A 506 10.90 -9.34 11.31
N ALA A 507 11.04 -9.08 10.00
CA ALA A 507 10.92 -10.10 8.97
C ALA A 507 12.11 -11.08 8.99
N ARG A 508 13.33 -10.57 9.21
CA ARG A 508 14.54 -11.39 9.41
C ARG A 508 14.33 -12.38 10.56
N GLU A 509 13.84 -11.89 11.70
CA GLU A 509 13.64 -12.73 12.88
C GLU A 509 12.52 -13.76 12.69
N ALA A 510 11.41 -13.37 12.05
CA ALA A 510 10.29 -14.27 11.76
C ALA A 510 10.73 -15.49 10.93
N ILE A 511 11.58 -15.29 9.90
CA ILE A 511 12.09 -16.40 9.08
C ILE A 511 13.04 -17.30 9.86
N ILE A 512 13.88 -16.72 10.71
CA ILE A 512 14.82 -17.52 11.50
C ILE A 512 14.08 -18.34 12.57
N GLN A 513 13.03 -17.78 13.18
CA GLN A 513 12.12 -18.52 14.04
C GLN A 513 11.42 -19.64 13.29
N PHE A 514 10.98 -19.38 12.06
CA PHE A 514 10.39 -20.40 11.20
C PHE A 514 11.36 -21.54 10.87
N PHE A 515 12.61 -21.25 10.52
CA PHE A 515 13.64 -22.28 10.30
C PHE A 515 13.90 -23.13 11.55
N ARG A 516 13.89 -22.53 12.74
CA ARG A 516 13.97 -23.29 14.00
C ARG A 516 12.80 -24.24 14.17
N LEU A 517 11.58 -23.83 13.83
CA LEU A 517 10.39 -24.68 13.90
C LEU A 517 10.46 -25.86 12.92
N CYS A 518 11.11 -25.68 11.78
CA CYS A 518 11.30 -26.74 10.78
C CYS A 518 12.48 -27.67 11.09
N GLY A 519 13.29 -27.40 12.12
CA GLY A 519 14.50 -28.17 12.42
C GLY A 519 15.61 -27.99 11.39
N GLU A 520 15.56 -26.92 10.58
CA GLU A 520 16.59 -26.62 9.60
C GLU A 520 17.88 -26.18 10.30
N ASP A 521 19.02 -26.72 9.87
CA ASP A 521 20.31 -26.44 10.47
C ASP A 521 20.71 -24.98 10.20
N ASN A 522 20.67 -24.17 11.25
CA ASN A 522 21.03 -22.75 11.25
C ASN A 522 22.52 -22.51 10.95
N SER A 523 23.34 -23.56 10.79
CA SER A 523 24.78 -23.46 10.52
C SER A 523 25.13 -22.69 9.23
N LEU A 524 24.23 -22.64 8.23
CA LEU A 524 24.52 -22.03 6.92
C LEU A 524 24.67 -20.50 6.95
N TRP A 525 23.95 -19.79 7.83
CA TRP A 525 23.96 -18.31 7.86
C TRP A 525 24.86 -17.72 8.95
N LEU A 526 25.33 -18.54 9.89
CA LEU A 526 26.12 -18.14 11.05
C LEU A 526 27.63 -18.35 10.82
N ASN A 527 28.20 -17.62 9.85
CA ASN A 527 29.63 -17.67 9.58
C ASN A 527 30.34 -16.36 9.98
N SER A 528 31.68 -16.40 9.98
CA SER A 528 32.51 -15.24 10.36
C SER A 528 32.27 -13.99 9.49
N GLN A 529 31.76 -14.15 8.27
CA GLN A 529 31.43 -13.04 7.38
C GLN A 529 30.15 -12.33 7.83
N THR A 530 29.11 -13.08 8.22
CA THR A 530 27.86 -12.53 8.79
C THR A 530 28.16 -11.68 10.02
N MET A 531 29.00 -12.19 10.92
CA MET A 531 29.45 -11.47 12.12
C MET A 531 30.17 -10.15 11.80
N LYS A 532 31.07 -10.16 10.80
CA LYS A 532 31.77 -8.95 10.34
C LYS A 532 30.81 -7.93 9.74
N SER A 533 29.80 -8.40 9.01
CA SER A 533 28.79 -7.54 8.38
C SER A 533 27.85 -6.90 9.39
N CYS A 534 27.51 -7.60 10.49
CA CYS A 534 26.63 -7.08 11.55
C CYS A 534 27.35 -6.18 12.57
N ARG A 535 28.69 -6.04 12.52
CA ARG A 535 29.49 -5.35 13.56
C ARG A 535 29.05 -3.92 13.88
N ASN A 536 28.43 -3.23 12.92
CA ASN A 536 27.99 -1.83 13.05
C ASN A 536 26.52 -1.72 13.47
N ASN A 537 25.80 -2.84 13.64
CA ASN A 537 24.42 -2.89 14.07
C ASN A 537 24.33 -3.78 15.33
N PRO A 538 24.40 -3.19 16.53
CA PRO A 538 24.41 -3.94 17.80
C PRO A 538 23.19 -4.87 17.98
N SER A 539 22.02 -4.46 17.47
CA SER A 539 20.79 -5.28 17.52
C SER A 539 20.94 -6.53 16.66
N ALA A 540 21.30 -6.37 15.38
CA ALA A 540 21.55 -7.49 14.48
C ALA A 540 22.72 -8.37 14.94
N LEU A 541 23.78 -7.78 15.51
CA LEU A 541 24.91 -8.52 16.06
C LEU A 541 24.50 -9.35 17.27
N GLY A 542 23.80 -8.76 18.24
CA GLY A 542 23.32 -9.46 19.42
C GLY A 542 22.43 -10.64 19.07
N PHE A 543 21.48 -10.40 18.17
CA PHE A 543 20.63 -11.46 17.62
C PHE A 543 21.44 -12.57 16.90
N THR A 544 22.43 -12.19 16.08
CA THR A 544 23.29 -13.17 15.38
C THR A 544 24.10 -14.01 16.37
N VAL A 545 24.67 -13.39 17.41
CA VAL A 545 25.44 -14.06 18.45
C VAL A 545 24.57 -15.00 19.27
N GLU A 546 23.38 -14.55 19.69
CA GLU A 546 22.39 -15.36 20.40
C GLU A 546 22.15 -16.65 19.61
N HIS A 547 21.80 -16.53 18.33
CA HIS A 547 21.52 -17.70 17.51
C HIS A 547 22.73 -18.60 17.27
N LEU A 548 23.94 -18.03 17.08
CA LEU A 548 25.18 -18.80 16.98
C LEU A 548 25.40 -19.67 18.21
N VAL A 549 25.30 -19.07 19.38
CA VAL A 549 25.55 -19.73 20.66
C VAL A 549 24.51 -20.81 20.90
N ILE A 550 23.22 -20.52 20.66
CA ILE A 550 22.13 -21.51 20.79
C ILE A 550 22.39 -22.73 19.91
N SER A 551 22.71 -22.51 18.63
CA SER A 551 23.00 -23.61 17.70
C SER A 551 24.23 -24.42 18.12
N LYS A 552 25.28 -23.77 18.62
CA LYS A 552 26.50 -24.48 19.06
C LYS A 552 26.31 -25.26 20.34
N ILE A 553 25.52 -24.73 21.28
CA ILE A 553 25.17 -25.43 22.52
C ILE A 553 24.29 -26.65 22.22
N ALA A 554 23.35 -26.54 21.27
CA ALA A 554 22.56 -27.69 20.83
C ALA A 554 23.43 -28.78 20.19
N GLU A 555 24.35 -28.40 19.30
CA GLU A 555 25.26 -29.32 18.59
C GLU A 555 26.26 -30.02 19.52
N ARG A 556 26.81 -29.30 20.51
CA ARG A 556 27.99 -29.76 21.27
C ARG A 556 27.76 -29.88 22.78
N GLY A 557 26.62 -29.43 23.28
CA GLY A 557 26.44 -29.20 24.70
C GLY A 557 27.10 -27.91 25.17
N LEU A 558 26.92 -27.59 26.46
CA LEU A 558 27.62 -26.52 27.14
C LEU A 558 28.54 -27.14 28.19
N HIS A 559 29.84 -26.83 28.14
CA HIS A 559 30.85 -27.40 29.01
C HIS A 559 31.61 -26.30 29.77
N SER A 560 31.59 -26.38 31.10
CA SER A 560 32.43 -25.63 32.03
C SER A 560 32.85 -26.53 33.20
N ASP A 561 33.77 -26.04 34.03
CA ASP A 561 34.27 -26.79 35.19
C ASP A 561 33.14 -27.18 36.17
N ASP A 562 32.17 -26.28 36.36
CA ASP A 562 31.07 -26.44 37.32
C ASP A 562 29.74 -26.81 36.65
N PHE A 563 29.62 -26.67 35.33
CA PHE A 563 28.36 -26.81 34.61
C PHE A 563 28.54 -27.55 33.28
N ASN A 564 27.83 -28.67 33.14
CA ASN A 564 27.81 -29.44 31.90
C ASN A 564 26.37 -29.75 31.48
N THR A 565 26.08 -29.56 30.19
CA THR A 565 24.89 -30.05 29.51
C THR A 565 25.29 -30.81 28.26
N PRO A 566 24.63 -31.93 27.93
CA PRO A 566 24.93 -32.69 26.72
C PRO A 566 24.45 -31.95 25.46
N PRO A 567 24.92 -32.37 24.26
CA PRO A 567 24.23 -32.08 23.01
C PRO A 567 22.76 -32.49 23.08
N ALA A 568 21.87 -31.66 22.56
CA ALA A 568 20.44 -31.92 22.57
C ALA A 568 19.71 -31.17 21.45
N GLU A 569 18.54 -31.67 21.08
CA GLU A 569 17.65 -31.02 20.11
C GLU A 569 17.15 -29.67 20.62
N ILE A 570 16.99 -28.72 19.69
CA ILE A 570 16.29 -27.46 19.96
C ILE A 570 14.79 -27.68 19.85
N VAL A 571 14.07 -27.42 20.93
CA VAL A 571 12.62 -27.43 20.99
C VAL A 571 12.12 -26.00 20.96
N ALA A 572 11.79 -25.53 19.76
CA ALA A 572 11.19 -24.21 19.59
C ALA A 572 9.70 -24.28 19.96
N PHE A 573 9.20 -23.32 20.75
CA PHE A 573 7.78 -23.27 21.12
C PHE A 573 7.21 -21.85 20.97
N ALA A 574 5.99 -21.79 20.41
CA ALA A 574 5.22 -20.56 20.30
C ALA A 574 4.56 -20.23 21.64
N SER A 575 4.39 -18.95 21.95
CA SER A 575 3.81 -18.50 23.22
C SER A 575 2.41 -19.06 23.46
N GLY A 576 2.22 -19.69 24.63
CA GLY A 576 0.95 -20.25 25.09
C GLY A 576 1.13 -21.46 25.99
N SER A 577 2.19 -22.25 25.73
CA SER A 577 2.61 -23.35 26.59
C SER A 577 4.12 -23.26 26.81
N THR A 578 4.55 -22.69 27.94
CA THR A 578 5.94 -22.72 28.43
C THR A 578 6.28 -24.07 29.07
N SER A 579 5.44 -25.09 28.87
CA SER A 579 5.61 -26.34 29.59
C SER A 579 6.72 -27.19 28.99
N LEU A 580 7.64 -27.62 29.87
CA LEU A 580 8.65 -28.60 29.52
C LEU A 580 7.98 -29.96 29.29
N SER A 581 8.31 -30.63 28.19
CA SER A 581 7.74 -31.93 27.87
C SER A 581 8.31 -32.99 28.80
N LYS A 582 7.45 -33.76 29.48
CA LYS A 582 7.84 -34.94 30.27
C LYS A 582 8.37 -36.08 29.41
N ASP A 583 7.98 -36.12 28.15
CA ASP A 583 8.21 -37.25 27.25
C ASP A 583 9.63 -37.22 26.65
N ARG A 584 10.34 -36.09 26.82
CA ARG A 584 11.73 -35.91 26.36
C ARG A 584 12.68 -36.02 27.55
N ALA A 585 13.69 -36.89 27.42
CA ALA A 585 14.72 -37.06 28.44
C ALA A 585 15.55 -35.79 28.66
N TRP A 586 15.86 -35.04 27.61
CA TRP A 586 16.42 -33.68 27.72
C TRP A 586 16.26 -32.89 26.42
N GLY A 587 16.39 -31.56 26.48
CA GLY A 587 16.28 -30.66 25.32
C GLY A 587 16.62 -29.19 25.63
N TYR A 588 16.93 -28.42 24.59
CA TYR A 588 17.08 -26.96 24.66
C TYR A 588 15.79 -26.28 24.16
N TYR A 589 15.03 -25.71 25.07
CA TYR A 589 13.75 -25.07 24.80
C TYR A 589 13.97 -23.59 24.48
N VAL A 590 13.58 -23.15 23.28
CA VAL A 590 13.81 -21.79 22.81
C VAL A 590 12.47 -21.07 22.63
N PRO A 591 12.18 -20.02 23.43
CA PRO A 591 10.97 -19.23 23.27
C PRO A 591 11.00 -18.47 21.94
N LEU A 592 9.94 -18.62 21.13
CA LEU A 592 9.83 -17.92 19.85
C LEU A 592 9.21 -16.52 19.97
N LYS A 593 8.55 -16.19 21.09
CA LYS A 593 7.90 -14.88 21.22
C LYS A 593 8.94 -13.78 21.40
N PHE A 594 8.95 -12.83 20.47
CA PHE A 594 9.92 -11.74 20.39
C PHE A 594 10.03 -10.88 21.67
N ASN A 595 8.93 -10.71 22.41
CA ASN A 595 8.79 -9.72 23.49
C ASN A 595 8.57 -10.29 24.90
N ARG A 596 8.65 -11.62 25.06
CA ARG A 596 8.52 -12.30 26.36
C ARG A 596 9.68 -13.23 26.66
N LYS A 597 10.84 -12.99 26.03
CA LYS A 597 12.05 -13.75 26.36
C LYS A 597 12.55 -13.29 27.73
N VAL A 598 12.08 -13.99 28.75
CA VAL A 598 12.66 -13.93 30.09
C VAL A 598 14.07 -14.55 30.09
N VAL A 599 14.28 -15.52 29.19
CA VAL A 599 15.56 -16.17 28.88
C VAL A 599 15.64 -16.45 27.38
N ASP A 600 16.85 -16.59 26.86
CA ASP A 600 17.06 -16.97 25.46
C ASP A 600 16.88 -18.47 25.22
N VAL A 601 17.25 -19.29 26.20
CA VAL A 601 17.10 -20.76 26.18
C VAL A 601 16.80 -21.30 27.57
N VAL A 602 16.00 -22.36 27.65
CA VAL A 602 15.90 -23.22 28.83
C VAL A 602 16.43 -24.60 28.49
N PHE A 603 17.47 -25.07 29.18
CA PHE A 603 17.82 -26.50 29.13
C PHE A 603 17.00 -27.25 30.16
N ALA A 604 16.36 -28.35 29.78
CA ALA A 604 15.74 -29.27 30.72
C ALA A 604 16.24 -30.69 30.51
N SER A 605 16.49 -31.39 31.62
CA SER A 605 16.79 -32.83 31.67
C SER A 605 15.87 -33.49 32.68
N ILE A 606 15.19 -34.55 32.30
CA ILE A 606 14.15 -35.22 33.06
C ILE A 606 14.53 -36.70 33.21
N ASP A 607 14.64 -37.14 34.46
CA ASP A 607 14.79 -38.54 34.82
C ASP A 607 13.44 -39.04 35.35
N GLN A 608 12.74 -39.80 34.51
CA GLN A 608 11.43 -40.37 34.88
C GLN A 608 11.53 -41.44 35.97
N GLU A 609 12.64 -42.17 36.06
CA GLU A 609 12.81 -43.24 37.03
C GLU A 609 13.02 -42.68 38.44
N GLN A 610 13.91 -41.69 38.57
CA GLN A 610 14.19 -40.99 39.83
C GLN A 610 13.13 -39.93 40.16
N ARG A 611 12.27 -39.59 39.20
CA ARG A 611 11.36 -38.44 39.26
C ARG A 611 12.10 -37.15 39.63
N THR A 612 13.25 -36.92 38.99
CA THR A 612 14.04 -35.70 39.14
C THR A 612 14.08 -34.94 37.82
N ALA A 613 14.17 -33.62 37.90
CA ALA A 613 14.34 -32.77 36.73
C ALA A 613 15.38 -31.69 37.01
N ARG A 614 16.23 -31.40 36.04
CA ARG A 614 17.17 -30.28 36.07
C ARG A 614 16.71 -29.25 35.04
N VAL A 615 16.50 -28.01 35.48
CA VAL A 615 16.04 -26.91 34.61
C VAL A 615 17.03 -25.76 34.72
N VAL A 616 17.51 -25.28 33.58
CA VAL A 616 18.55 -24.26 33.52
C VAL A 616 18.09 -23.13 32.61
N GLY A 617 17.92 -21.93 33.17
CA GLY A 617 17.77 -20.71 32.38
C GLY A 617 19.11 -20.30 31.81
N ILE A 618 19.17 -20.00 30.51
CA ILE A 618 20.39 -19.56 29.83
C ILE A 618 20.10 -18.23 29.16
N GLN A 619 20.86 -17.20 29.52
CA GLN A 619 20.83 -15.88 28.90
C GLN A 619 22.15 -15.61 28.20
N ILE A 620 22.06 -15.20 26.93
CA ILE A 620 23.17 -14.84 26.07
C ILE A 620 23.11 -13.33 25.87
N THR A 621 24.23 -12.64 26.04
CA THR A 621 24.26 -11.19 25.89
C THR A 621 25.60 -10.69 25.39
N VAL A 622 25.53 -9.76 24.44
CA VAL A 622 26.66 -8.92 24.01
C VAL A 622 26.57 -7.51 24.63
N SER A 623 25.45 -7.17 25.26
CA SER A 623 25.19 -5.84 25.82
C SER A 623 25.99 -5.59 27.09
N LYS A 624 26.35 -4.33 27.34
CA LYS A 624 26.99 -3.89 28.60
C LYS A 624 26.02 -3.78 29.78
N GLN A 625 24.76 -3.51 29.49
CA GLN A 625 23.70 -3.45 30.49
C GLN A 625 23.02 -4.82 30.57
N LEU A 626 22.97 -5.37 31.78
CA LEU A 626 22.41 -6.68 32.07
C LEU A 626 21.08 -6.48 32.79
N LYS A 627 19.96 -6.55 32.05
CA LYS A 627 18.65 -6.68 32.70
C LYS A 627 18.69 -7.88 33.65
N ASP A 628 18.00 -7.82 34.79
CA ASP A 628 17.88 -8.94 35.73
C ASP A 628 17.00 -10.10 35.17
N ALA A 629 17.51 -10.74 34.11
CA ALA A 629 16.89 -11.88 33.44
C ALA A 629 16.81 -13.09 34.38
N GLU A 630 17.71 -13.16 35.36
CA GLU A 630 17.72 -14.20 36.37
C GLU A 630 16.49 -14.08 37.28
N ALA A 631 16.26 -12.92 37.90
CA ALA A 631 15.07 -12.72 38.73
C ALA A 631 13.79 -12.86 37.90
N ALA A 632 13.77 -12.36 36.66
CA ALA A 632 12.63 -12.54 35.78
C ALA A 632 12.37 -14.02 35.48
N PHE A 633 13.41 -14.84 35.25
CA PHE A 633 13.29 -16.28 35.02
C PHE A 633 12.69 -17.00 36.21
N PHE A 634 13.20 -16.69 37.41
CA PHE A 634 12.69 -17.29 38.63
C PHE A 634 11.27 -16.82 38.97
N ALA A 635 10.91 -15.59 38.62
CA ALA A 635 9.53 -15.09 38.75
C ALA A 635 8.53 -15.82 37.84
N GLU A 636 8.98 -16.34 36.70
CA GLU A 636 8.15 -17.15 35.79
C GLU A 636 8.38 -18.67 35.92
N LEU A 637 9.21 -19.12 36.86
CA LEU A 637 9.64 -20.52 36.97
C LEU A 637 8.45 -21.50 37.04
N ASP A 638 7.41 -21.18 37.81
CA ASP A 638 6.22 -22.03 37.93
C ASP A 638 5.54 -22.32 36.58
N ARG A 639 5.60 -21.37 35.64
CA ARG A 639 5.04 -21.57 34.29
C ARG A 639 5.85 -22.59 33.48
N TRP A 640 7.15 -22.67 33.71
CA TRP A 640 8.03 -23.67 33.10
C TRP A 640 7.83 -25.05 33.70
N LEU A 641 7.60 -25.09 35.02
CA LEU A 641 7.50 -26.31 35.80
C LEU A 641 6.07 -26.90 35.88
N CYS A 642 5.06 -26.24 35.31
CA CYS A 642 3.66 -26.65 35.43
C CYS A 642 3.41 -28.12 35.07
N GLU A 643 4.09 -28.64 34.05
CA GLU A 643 4.00 -30.06 33.71
C GLU A 643 4.79 -30.92 34.70
N LEU A 644 5.91 -30.49 35.26
CA LEU A 644 6.79 -31.30 36.12
C LEU A 644 6.27 -31.53 37.56
N GLY A 645 4.95 -31.46 37.76
CA GLY A 645 4.30 -31.79 39.03
C GLY A 645 4.71 -33.17 39.56
N GLY A 646 5.23 -33.20 40.79
CA GLY A 646 5.68 -34.43 41.46
C GLY A 646 7.12 -34.85 41.11
N PHE A 647 7.86 -34.05 40.36
CA PHE A 647 9.31 -34.21 40.22
C PHE A 647 10.05 -33.39 41.28
N LYS A 648 11.19 -33.88 41.74
CA LYS A 648 12.18 -33.05 42.45
C LYS A 648 12.94 -32.24 41.42
N VAL A 649 12.71 -30.92 41.38
CA VAL A 649 13.31 -30.02 40.39
C VAL A 649 14.54 -29.33 40.98
N GLU A 650 15.66 -29.39 40.27
CA GLU A 650 16.88 -28.63 40.53
C GLU A 650 17.01 -27.53 39.48
N THR A 651 17.08 -26.28 39.93
CA THR A 651 17.12 -25.12 39.05
C THR A 651 18.48 -24.43 39.11
N SER A 652 18.90 -23.86 37.98
CA SER A 652 20.09 -23.02 37.90
C SER A 652 19.94 -21.98 36.79
N PHE A 653 20.80 -20.98 36.79
CA PHE A 653 20.83 -19.93 35.77
C PHE A 653 22.26 -19.76 35.24
N VAL A 654 22.39 -19.56 33.93
CA VAL A 654 23.69 -19.43 33.25
C VAL A 654 23.69 -18.18 32.38
N TRP A 655 24.69 -17.34 32.61
CA TRP A 655 25.00 -16.19 31.78
C TRP A 655 26.13 -16.51 30.80
N ILE A 656 25.91 -16.22 29.51
CA ILE A 656 26.92 -16.30 28.46
C ILE A 656 27.18 -14.89 27.92
N TYR A 657 28.40 -14.40 28.10
CA TYR A 657 28.79 -13.05 27.71
C TYR A 657 30.19 -12.99 27.09
N GLU A 658 30.52 -11.87 26.45
CA GLU A 658 31.83 -11.65 25.81
C GLU A 658 32.95 -11.41 26.85
N GLY A 659 33.96 -12.28 26.86
CA GLY A 659 34.97 -12.43 27.92
C GLY A 659 36.02 -11.31 28.09
N ASN A 660 35.86 -10.14 27.47
CA ASN A 660 36.73 -8.99 27.74
C ASN A 660 36.32 -8.19 29.00
N ARG A 661 35.42 -8.74 29.81
CA ARG A 661 34.93 -8.12 31.05
C ARG A 661 35.49 -8.86 32.25
N ASP A 662 35.87 -8.11 33.28
CA ASP A 662 36.22 -8.71 34.55
C ASP A 662 34.95 -9.30 35.19
N ARG A 663 35.04 -10.52 35.71
CA ARG A 663 33.94 -11.18 36.43
C ARG A 663 33.44 -10.28 37.56
N ALA A 664 34.35 -9.57 38.24
CA ALA A 664 34.00 -8.64 39.31
C ALA A 664 33.16 -7.45 38.82
N GLU A 665 33.41 -6.93 37.60
CA GLU A 665 32.62 -5.84 37.02
C GLU A 665 31.19 -6.27 36.71
N ILE A 666 31.00 -7.51 36.28
CA ILE A 666 29.67 -8.08 35.98
C ILE A 666 28.91 -8.38 37.26
N GLU A 667 29.57 -8.99 38.25
CA GLU A 667 28.96 -9.27 39.56
C GLU A 667 28.53 -7.96 40.24
N VAL A 668 29.33 -6.90 40.18
CA VAL A 668 28.94 -5.57 40.69
C VAL A 668 27.76 -4.99 39.93
N ALA A 669 27.74 -5.05 38.58
CA ALA A 669 26.63 -4.52 37.78
C ALA A 669 25.30 -5.24 38.06
N LEU A 670 25.33 -6.57 38.26
CA LEU A 670 24.16 -7.37 38.62
C LEU A 670 23.66 -7.05 40.04
N ILE A 671 24.57 -6.82 40.99
CA ILE A 671 24.22 -6.44 42.37
C ILE A 671 23.62 -5.03 42.42
N GLU A 672 24.20 -4.06 41.69
CA GLU A 672 23.72 -2.68 41.65
C GLU A 672 22.33 -2.52 41.03
N GLU A 673 21.97 -3.33 40.01
CA GLU A 673 20.60 -3.35 39.47
C GLU A 673 19.59 -4.05 40.41
N GLY A 674 19.99 -5.13 41.10
CA GLY A 674 19.12 -5.86 42.02
C GLY A 674 18.70 -5.06 43.26
N GLU A 675 19.58 -4.20 43.79
CA GLU A 675 19.26 -3.32 44.93
C GLU A 675 18.35 -2.13 44.57
N GLY A 676 18.27 -1.76 43.28
CA GLY A 676 17.41 -0.68 42.78
C GLY A 676 15.92 -1.05 42.65
N SER A 677 15.58 -2.35 42.71
CA SER A 677 14.23 -2.89 42.55
C SER A 677 13.49 -3.20 43.87
N THR A 678 14.12 -2.95 45.02
CA THR A 678 13.44 -2.92 46.32
C THR A 678 13.25 -1.47 46.79
N LEU A 679 12.20 -0.82 46.29
CA LEU A 679 11.45 0.23 46.99
C LEU A 679 10.06 0.41 46.40
#